data_AF-A0A0S2LNT0-F1
#
_entry.id   AF-A0A0S2LNT0-F1
#
_cell.length_a   1.000
_cell.length_b   1.000
_cell.length_c   1.000
_cell.angle_alpha   90.00
_cell.angle_beta   90.00
_cell.angle_gamma   90.00
#
_symmetry.space_group_name_H-M   'P 1'
#
loop_
_entity.id
_entity.type
_entity.pdbx_description
1 polymer ?
#
loop_
_entity_poly.entity_id
_entity_poly.type
_entity_poly.pdbx_seq_one_letter_code
_entity_poly.pdbx_strand_id
1 'polypeptide(L)'
;METKTKMNSRRKQTRFNDSTMRKFAQQKNITVGTICDVEISALGPTGVGIATLSRNISVFVPNTVVGETAQIEITKIQSVTGKVKYAIARKIKTIKSDSIALPEILGTVLQVRITKTGPLGSGQAEYSVGNTVYPLIVPNATVGNEYSVLITRLKRNYGFAKIIKQEADSKVTSNSTALKAGSFFTVTVPARAPRYGKFIAIKMRANNESVVALIRLGLGAKAGQRVRVQVTKTLNTKIQDAPVVLAKVIKLAPLSASTLKLRTRQAVRQMVKNGLHFGDKTVKCQANMKKYLWSSRRANSGLRPVVKNGRYFVNLLKTRQCLTQALKAVSKYAAKGRTFLFVGTSKISSSLIARAALFSKNFFVNTRWLGGMLTNWKTIVKSISKIRPILQQKQEIMTQILQKRQRIKQYFLSKLDKLNTKTKLLVQIGRTVLNRLQTNAENTQGANWVTMSLVSRSSILMQKRQQLIEKAQLLFTKRQQLLAKCELLDKTNQQLFSNVTQLQNKYAQLTTQYNLKCAKLQEFKALLVVSVQLNKLAQQQASLNPQGGQQTYVGPYAQLTKSSDSSLAIVPSPPKELFNKIILAMRAQTEGASFATAKNEKGNFVIFSKLLIKFSQSSSYLQEQIKTLHTELQLLGQEINATQKVLTQQKEIFAKRLQIKQAIYKELTNVRTQLAVEQKIVSIVKTKLMRLDAQRRLLSFIPRVKALTIRYNAVGSMNAAEANAAQQNIQQTVQLVMRRLVDPKMKYSIDKIFDAKLRTKSKKTAAIRKKKWQSLLKYFGGIANMTKLTRKQISNNIAIIIGQQENMNAVRECKKMGIKMLNIVDTNCNPALADHIIPANDDSRNSIKYVLTQLLTYIRLAQKLRTRMQQVQSNTKKVQKLFKGTVTSRSKKVNMKTR
;
A
#
# COMPACT_ATOMS: atom_id res chain seq x y z
N MET A 1 -23.04 -7.15 55.71
CA MET A 1 -22.74 -6.68 57.07
C MET A 1 -21.31 -6.18 57.05
N GLU A 2 -21.07 -4.86 56.94
CA GLU A 2 -21.11 -3.92 58.09
C GLU A 2 -20.11 -4.38 59.17
N THR A 3 -19.14 -3.61 59.65
CA THR A 3 -19.03 -2.16 59.75
C THR A 3 -17.60 -1.78 60.16
N LYS A 4 -17.21 -0.56 59.79
CA LYS A 4 -16.13 0.23 60.39
C LYS A 4 -16.37 0.45 61.89
N THR A 5 -15.30 0.68 62.66
CA THR A 5 -15.08 1.68 63.75
C THR A 5 -14.29 1.06 64.91
N LYS A 6 -13.56 1.75 65.79
CA LYS A 6 -12.75 3.00 65.84
C LYS A 6 -12.24 3.05 67.30
N MET A 7 -11.04 3.59 67.53
CA MET A 7 -10.60 4.28 68.78
C MET A 7 -10.45 3.40 70.06
N ASN A 8 -9.62 3.65 71.09
CA ASN A 8 -8.72 4.70 71.59
C ASN A 8 -7.89 3.99 72.74
N SER A 9 -6.69 4.35 73.21
CA SER A 9 -6.34 5.60 73.89
C SER A 9 -4.87 5.60 74.42
N ARG A 10 -4.26 6.80 74.38
CA ARG A 10 -3.49 7.54 75.41
C ARG A 10 -2.35 6.90 76.25
N ARG A 11 -1.19 7.59 76.24
CA ARG A 11 -0.47 8.13 77.42
C ARG A 11 0.43 9.30 76.94
N LYS A 12 -0.03 10.55 77.14
CA LYS A 12 0.31 11.57 78.16
C LYS A 12 1.69 12.24 77.98
N GLN A 13 1.59 13.56 77.80
CA GLN A 13 2.63 14.58 77.68
C GLN A 13 3.33 14.85 79.03
N THR A 14 4.59 15.28 78.96
CA THR A 14 5.17 16.23 79.92
C THR A 14 5.51 17.52 79.17
N ARG A 15 4.91 18.63 79.64
CA ARG A 15 5.12 20.00 79.15
C ARG A 15 6.50 20.48 79.59
N PHE A 16 7.25 21.12 78.70
CA PHE A 16 8.39 21.98 79.04
C PHE A 16 8.10 23.41 78.57
N ASN A 17 8.50 24.36 79.39
CA ASN A 17 8.06 25.76 79.45
C ASN A 17 8.20 26.56 78.15
N ASP A 18 7.11 27.29 77.85
CA ASP A 18 6.82 28.00 76.60
C ASP A 18 7.20 29.51 76.63
N SER A 19 7.99 29.95 77.62
CA SER A 19 8.30 31.37 77.85
C SER A 19 9.64 31.83 77.23
N THR A 20 10.63 30.95 77.08
CA THR A 20 11.92 31.27 76.43
C THR A 20 11.84 31.23 74.90
N MET A 21 10.90 30.47 74.33
CA MET A 21 10.71 30.35 72.88
C MET A 21 9.99 31.56 72.26
N ARG A 22 9.32 32.40 73.05
CA ARG A 22 8.56 33.56 72.52
C ARG A 22 9.44 34.72 72.04
N LYS A 23 10.69 34.86 72.51
CA LYS A 23 11.63 35.86 71.97
C LYS A 23 12.37 35.40 70.69
N PHE A 24 12.43 34.09 70.42
CA PHE A 24 13.08 33.54 69.21
C PHE A 24 12.10 33.22 68.06
N ALA A 25 10.80 33.40 68.26
CA ALA A 25 9.76 33.07 67.29
C ALA A 25 9.43 34.19 66.27
N GLN A 26 10.09 35.36 66.34
CA GLN A 26 9.70 36.53 65.53
C GLN A 26 10.49 36.77 64.24
N GLN A 27 11.53 35.99 63.91
CA GLN A 27 12.20 36.14 62.60
C GLN A 27 11.59 35.21 61.54
N LYS A 28 10.51 35.69 60.92
CA LYS A 28 9.88 35.10 59.73
C LYS A 28 10.82 35.28 58.53
N ASN A 29 11.39 34.15 58.08
CA ASN A 29 12.17 33.97 56.85
C ASN A 29 13.58 34.59 56.88
N ILE A 30 14.57 33.70 57.06
CA ILE A 30 15.99 34.01 56.90
C ILE A 30 16.26 34.35 55.42
N THR A 31 16.76 35.55 55.14
CA THR A 31 17.20 36.02 53.82
C THR A 31 18.69 36.35 53.85
N VAL A 32 19.32 36.47 52.68
CA VAL A 32 20.73 36.90 52.60
C VAL A 32 20.80 38.36 53.04
N GLY A 33 21.67 38.67 54.00
CA GLY A 33 21.86 39.97 54.64
C GLY A 33 21.26 40.12 56.04
N THR A 34 20.54 39.11 56.57
CA THR A 34 19.99 39.19 57.92
C THR A 34 21.09 39.10 58.98
N ILE A 35 21.08 40.01 59.95
CA ILE A 35 21.96 40.02 61.12
C ILE A 35 21.24 39.36 62.30
N CYS A 36 21.92 38.45 62.99
CA CYS A 36 21.38 37.73 64.15
C CYS A 36 22.49 37.34 65.12
N ASP A 37 22.15 37.20 66.40
CA ASP A 37 23.07 36.79 67.45
C ASP A 37 22.94 35.29 67.67
N VAL A 38 24.06 34.56 67.61
CA VAL A 38 24.05 33.10 67.70
C VAL A 38 25.21 32.58 68.54
N GLU A 39 24.92 31.55 69.35
CA GLU A 39 25.90 30.79 70.12
C GLU A 39 26.50 29.65 69.28
N ILE A 40 27.83 29.54 69.29
CA ILE A 40 28.58 28.53 68.53
C ILE A 40 28.60 27.21 69.30
N SER A 41 27.71 26.31 68.88
CA SER A 41 27.48 25.01 69.55
C SER A 41 28.53 23.93 69.26
N ALA A 42 29.26 24.04 68.15
CA ALA A 42 30.28 23.07 67.73
C ALA A 42 31.27 23.71 66.76
N LEU A 43 32.49 23.17 66.69
CA LEU A 43 33.51 23.57 65.71
C LEU A 43 33.63 22.50 64.62
N GLY A 44 33.54 22.92 63.37
CA GLY A 44 33.77 22.09 62.19
C GLY A 44 35.22 22.13 61.69
N PRO A 45 35.51 21.46 60.56
CA PRO A 45 36.84 21.48 59.95
C PRO A 45 37.21 22.92 59.56
N THR A 46 38.50 23.25 59.57
CA THR A 46 39.05 24.59 59.26
C THR A 46 38.57 25.73 60.17
N GLY A 47 38.26 25.45 61.44
CA GLY A 47 37.90 26.49 62.42
C GLY A 47 36.54 27.18 62.17
N VAL A 48 35.63 26.49 61.48
CA VAL A 48 34.29 27.03 61.19
C VAL A 48 33.32 26.63 62.29
N GLY A 49 32.83 27.61 63.05
CA GLY A 49 31.79 27.41 64.05
C GLY A 49 30.45 27.05 63.42
N ILE A 50 29.72 26.17 64.10
CA ILE A 50 28.41 25.68 63.71
C ILE A 50 27.42 26.09 64.78
N ALA A 51 26.41 26.81 64.34
CA ALA A 51 25.31 27.24 65.19
C ALA A 51 23.97 26.81 64.60
N THR A 52 22.93 26.75 65.43
CA THR A 52 21.60 26.35 65.01
C THR A 52 20.60 27.48 65.25
N LEU A 53 19.98 27.97 64.17
CA LEU A 53 18.90 28.96 64.21
C LEU A 53 17.51 28.29 64.35
N SER A 54 16.49 29.09 64.66
CA SER A 54 15.10 28.65 64.80
C SER A 54 14.61 27.94 63.52
N ARG A 55 14.07 26.72 63.67
CA ARG A 55 13.75 25.71 62.63
C ARG A 55 14.86 24.70 62.25
N ASN A 56 15.84 24.44 63.12
CA ASN A 56 16.92 23.45 62.90
C ASN A 56 17.77 23.75 61.65
N ILE A 57 17.98 25.03 61.34
CA ILE A 57 18.84 25.44 60.24
C ILE A 57 20.25 25.61 60.77
N SER A 58 21.19 24.80 60.28
CA SER A 58 22.61 24.94 60.62
C SER A 58 23.20 26.17 59.91
N VAL A 59 23.86 27.02 60.67
CA VAL A 59 24.62 28.18 60.20
C VAL A 59 26.10 27.94 60.41
N PHE A 60 26.88 28.17 59.37
CA PHE A 60 28.33 28.04 59.39
C PHE A 60 28.97 29.42 59.46
N VAL A 61 29.79 29.64 60.49
CA VAL A 61 30.41 30.93 60.81
C VAL A 61 31.93 30.73 60.89
N PRO A 62 32.73 31.24 59.95
CA PRO A 62 34.19 31.14 60.02
C PRO A 62 34.75 32.01 61.15
N ASN A 63 35.95 31.67 61.65
CA ASN A 63 36.72 32.42 62.66
C ASN A 63 35.98 32.57 64.01
N THR A 64 35.45 31.47 64.53
CA THR A 64 34.75 31.44 65.82
C THR A 64 35.20 30.27 66.69
N VAL A 65 35.06 30.42 68.00
CA VAL A 65 35.40 29.39 69.01
C VAL A 65 34.12 28.77 69.57
N VAL A 66 34.17 27.51 70.02
CA VAL A 66 33.00 26.86 70.66
C VAL A 66 32.69 27.53 72.00
N GLY A 67 31.41 27.80 72.26
CA GLY A 67 30.95 28.54 73.44
C GLY A 67 30.92 30.06 73.25
N GLU A 68 31.45 30.57 72.14
CA GLU A 68 31.38 31.98 71.80
C GLU A 68 29.94 32.36 71.36
N THR A 69 29.44 33.49 71.84
CA THR A 69 28.23 34.13 71.28
C THR A 69 28.65 35.27 70.35
N ALA A 70 28.26 35.18 69.08
CA ALA A 70 28.67 36.11 68.05
C ALA A 70 27.47 36.69 67.28
N GLN A 71 27.56 37.98 66.97
CA GLN A 71 26.67 38.63 66.02
C GLN A 71 27.14 38.32 64.60
N ILE A 72 26.26 37.73 63.78
CA ILE A 72 26.58 37.21 62.47
C ILE A 72 25.64 37.75 61.39
N GLU A 73 26.16 37.97 60.19
CA GLU A 73 25.41 38.37 59.00
C GLU A 73 25.34 37.22 57.99
N ILE A 74 24.15 36.82 57.58
CA ILE A 74 23.97 35.69 56.65
C ILE A 74 24.37 36.10 55.23
N THR A 75 25.49 35.57 54.75
CA THR A 75 26.03 35.88 53.42
C THR A 75 25.45 34.97 52.34
N LYS A 76 25.08 33.73 52.68
CA LYS A 76 24.60 32.77 51.70
C LYS A 76 23.64 31.76 52.30
N ILE A 77 22.57 31.45 51.57
CA ILE A 77 21.59 30.45 51.96
C ILE A 77 21.55 29.35 50.91
N GLN A 78 21.65 28.09 51.35
CA GLN A 78 21.48 26.93 50.49
C GLN A 78 20.08 26.33 50.71
N SER A 79 19.22 26.44 49.71
CA SER A 79 17.87 25.84 49.73
C SER A 79 17.69 24.73 48.70
N VAL A 80 16.99 23.66 49.07
CA VAL A 80 16.54 22.61 48.14
C VAL A 80 15.02 22.59 48.15
N THR A 81 14.39 22.71 46.98
CA THR A 81 12.92 22.68 46.84
C THR A 81 12.18 23.68 47.76
N GLY A 82 12.74 24.88 47.94
CA GLY A 82 12.14 25.94 48.75
C GLY A 82 12.32 25.80 50.27
N LYS A 83 12.91 24.71 50.78
CA LYS A 83 13.30 24.56 52.20
C LYS A 83 14.79 24.90 52.35
N VAL A 84 15.11 25.78 53.31
CA VAL A 84 16.49 26.12 53.66
C VAL A 84 17.15 24.92 54.33
N LYS A 85 18.30 24.48 53.81
CA LYS A 85 19.05 23.33 54.35
C LYS A 85 20.14 23.78 55.31
N TYR A 86 20.88 24.83 54.96
CA TYR A 86 21.87 25.48 55.81
C TYR A 86 22.17 26.89 55.30
N ALA A 87 22.76 27.72 56.16
CA ALA A 87 23.23 29.06 55.82
C ALA A 87 24.73 29.21 56.13
N ILE A 88 25.38 30.13 55.44
CA ILE A 88 26.75 30.59 55.73
C ILE A 88 26.63 32.04 56.14
N ALA A 89 27.30 32.40 57.22
CA ALA A 89 27.30 33.74 57.76
C ALA A 89 28.73 34.24 57.99
N ARG A 90 28.90 35.56 58.02
CA ARG A 90 30.13 36.23 58.41
C ARG A 90 29.97 36.76 59.82
N LYS A 91 30.98 36.54 60.67
CA LYS A 91 31.06 37.14 62.02
C LYS A 91 31.26 38.64 61.90
N ILE A 92 30.42 39.42 62.58
CA ILE A 92 30.56 40.88 62.69
C ILE A 92 31.26 41.23 63.99
N LYS A 93 30.70 40.77 65.13
CA LYS A 93 31.18 41.11 66.47
C LYS A 93 31.02 39.94 67.44
N THR A 94 31.93 39.81 68.39
CA THR A 94 31.81 38.88 69.54
C THR A 94 31.04 39.57 70.67
N ILE A 95 30.03 38.90 71.23
CA ILE A 95 29.17 39.43 72.30
C ILE A 95 29.63 38.92 73.67
N LYS A 96 29.85 37.60 73.79
CA LYS A 96 30.47 36.95 74.97
C LYS A 96 31.44 35.87 74.54
N SER A 97 32.61 35.81 75.19
CA SER A 97 33.69 34.88 74.90
C SER A 97 33.91 33.90 76.05
N ASP A 98 33.07 32.87 76.16
CA ASP A 98 33.33 31.72 77.02
C ASP A 98 34.18 30.70 76.24
N SER A 99 35.41 31.10 75.88
CA SER A 99 36.30 30.28 75.07
C SER A 99 36.85 29.10 75.87
N ILE A 100 36.55 27.88 75.43
CA ILE A 100 37.08 26.65 76.02
C ILE A 100 38.15 26.11 75.07
N ALA A 101 39.36 25.87 75.58
CA ALA A 101 40.43 25.26 74.81
C ALA A 101 40.03 23.83 74.42
N LEU A 102 39.81 23.61 73.12
CA LEU A 102 39.50 22.30 72.55
C LEU A 102 40.76 21.67 71.96
N PRO A 103 40.89 20.34 71.96
CA PRO A 103 42.02 19.67 71.33
C PRO A 103 42.14 20.00 69.83
N GLU A 104 43.35 20.27 69.36
CA GLU A 104 43.66 20.63 67.96
C GLU A 104 43.68 19.41 67.02
N ILE A 105 42.54 18.71 66.94
CA ILE A 105 42.46 17.36 66.33
C ILE A 105 41.37 17.30 65.23
N LEU A 106 40.67 18.42 65.03
CA LEU A 106 39.66 18.60 63.99
C LEU A 106 40.23 18.42 62.59
N GLY A 107 39.61 17.52 61.81
CA GLY A 107 40.01 17.24 60.44
C GLY A 107 41.16 16.23 60.29
N THR A 108 41.69 15.68 61.39
CA THR A 108 42.65 14.58 61.34
C THR A 108 41.94 13.24 61.15
N VAL A 109 42.65 12.30 60.51
CA VAL A 109 42.20 10.92 60.32
C VAL A 109 42.85 10.07 61.40
N LEU A 110 42.03 9.47 62.27
CA LEU A 110 42.50 8.60 63.34
C LEU A 110 42.03 7.17 63.10
N GLN A 111 42.85 6.19 63.46
CA GLN A 111 42.39 4.82 63.61
C GLN A 111 41.86 4.65 65.03
N VAL A 112 40.58 4.30 65.16
CA VAL A 112 39.94 4.18 66.47
C VAL A 112 39.18 2.85 66.56
N ARG A 113 39.37 2.16 67.68
CA ARG A 113 38.62 0.95 68.05
C ARG A 113 37.32 1.36 68.75
N ILE A 114 36.19 0.82 68.29
CA ILE A 114 34.88 1.10 68.90
C ILE A 114 34.72 0.28 70.18
N THR A 115 34.66 0.94 71.33
CA THR A 115 34.58 0.31 72.64
C THR A 115 33.14 0.04 73.07
N LYS A 116 32.20 0.94 72.73
CA LYS A 116 30.80 0.89 73.19
C LYS A 116 29.83 1.29 72.08
N THR A 117 28.55 0.97 72.23
CA THR A 117 27.48 1.52 71.37
C THR A 117 27.01 2.88 71.89
N GLY A 118 27.09 3.91 71.06
CA GLY A 118 26.55 5.25 71.30
C GLY A 118 25.08 5.45 70.85
N PRO A 119 24.56 6.69 70.94
CA PRO A 119 23.16 7.03 70.67
C PRO A 119 22.75 6.72 69.21
N LEU A 120 21.51 6.28 68.98
CA LEU A 120 20.98 5.91 67.66
C LEU A 120 21.77 4.77 66.95
N GLY A 121 22.44 3.89 67.72
CA GLY A 121 23.16 2.74 67.18
C GLY A 121 24.50 3.10 66.52
N SER A 122 25.06 4.28 66.79
CA SER A 122 26.44 4.61 66.41
C SER A 122 27.45 3.87 67.28
N GLY A 123 28.69 3.67 66.81
CA GLY A 123 29.78 3.24 67.69
C GLY A 123 30.35 4.43 68.46
N GLN A 124 30.72 4.22 69.71
CA GLN A 124 31.45 5.17 70.55
C GLN A 124 32.89 4.69 70.72
N ALA A 125 33.81 5.62 70.53
CA ALA A 125 35.24 5.38 70.63
C ALA A 125 35.81 6.39 71.62
N GLU A 126 36.65 5.95 72.55
CA GLU A 126 37.29 6.85 73.53
C GLU A 126 38.63 7.30 72.97
N TYR A 127 38.88 8.61 73.00
CA TYR A 127 40.13 9.19 72.53
C TYR A 127 40.71 10.07 73.65
N SER A 128 41.90 9.73 74.15
CA SER A 128 42.56 10.46 75.23
C SER A 128 43.43 11.58 74.68
N VAL A 129 43.28 12.78 75.25
CA VAL A 129 44.18 13.93 75.04
C VAL A 129 44.70 14.34 76.41
N GLY A 130 45.97 14.04 76.68
CA GLY A 130 46.54 14.18 78.02
C GLY A 130 45.75 13.37 79.05
N ASN A 131 45.36 13.99 80.17
CA ASN A 131 44.54 13.38 81.24
C ASN A 131 43.03 13.40 80.98
N THR A 132 42.57 13.91 79.83
CA THR A 132 41.14 14.02 79.51
C THR A 132 40.69 12.98 78.48
N VAL A 133 39.70 12.16 78.84
CA VAL A 133 39.09 11.20 77.92
C VAL A 133 37.96 11.88 77.16
N TYR A 134 38.07 11.91 75.84
CA TYR A 134 37.15 12.60 74.97
C TYR A 134 36.39 11.60 74.07
N PRO A 135 35.08 11.40 74.27
CA PRO A 135 34.31 10.41 73.52
C PRO A 135 33.99 10.87 72.09
N LEU A 136 34.27 10.01 71.12
CA LEU A 136 33.98 10.18 69.70
C LEU A 136 32.79 9.31 69.28
N ILE A 137 31.76 9.94 68.72
CA ILE A 137 30.57 9.28 68.19
C ILE A 137 30.77 9.03 66.70
N VAL A 138 30.80 7.75 66.31
CA VAL A 138 31.05 7.26 64.96
C VAL A 138 29.79 6.56 64.40
N PRO A 139 28.99 7.21 63.56
CA PRO A 139 27.76 6.63 63.04
C PRO A 139 28.05 5.45 62.10
N ASN A 140 27.27 4.36 62.25
CA ASN A 140 27.39 3.09 61.51
C ASN A 140 28.66 2.27 61.79
N ALA A 141 29.31 2.48 62.94
CA ALA A 141 30.45 1.67 63.38
C ALA A 141 29.98 0.58 64.36
N THR A 142 30.46 -0.66 64.20
CA THR A 142 30.11 -1.78 65.09
C THR A 142 31.15 -1.92 66.21
N VAL A 143 30.70 -2.31 67.40
CA VAL A 143 31.58 -2.54 68.57
C VAL A 143 32.60 -3.64 68.25
N GLY A 144 33.84 -3.44 68.71
CA GLY A 144 34.95 -4.38 68.56
C GLY A 144 35.81 -4.19 67.30
N ASN A 145 35.33 -3.46 66.29
CA ASN A 145 36.09 -3.22 65.04
C ASN A 145 36.87 -1.89 65.09
N GLU A 146 38.01 -1.88 64.40
CA GLU A 146 38.81 -0.67 64.16
C GLU A 146 38.40 0.00 62.85
N TYR A 147 38.24 1.32 62.89
CA TYR A 147 37.88 2.13 61.73
C TYR A 147 38.83 3.31 61.58
N SER A 148 39.15 3.68 60.33
CA SER A 148 39.74 4.98 60.02
C SER A 148 38.65 6.04 59.94
N VAL A 149 38.69 6.98 60.88
CA VAL A 149 37.61 7.94 61.11
C VAL A 149 38.15 9.36 61.02
N LEU A 150 37.45 10.22 60.27
CA LEU A 150 37.73 11.65 60.20
C LEU A 150 36.92 12.39 61.27
N ILE A 151 37.56 13.14 62.16
CA ILE A 151 36.83 13.99 63.11
C ILE A 151 36.20 15.16 62.35
N THR A 152 34.86 15.18 62.31
CA THR A 152 34.10 16.16 61.54
C THR A 152 33.66 17.37 62.36
N ARG A 153 33.35 17.18 63.65
CA ARG A 153 32.87 18.25 64.55
C ARG A 153 33.29 17.96 65.98
N LEU A 154 33.74 18.99 66.71
CA LEU A 154 33.99 18.92 68.15
C LEU A 154 32.98 19.81 68.88
N LYS A 155 32.45 19.30 69.99
CA LYS A 155 31.62 20.06 70.93
C LYS A 155 32.35 20.22 72.26
N ARG A 156 31.72 20.80 73.27
CA ARG A 156 32.34 20.97 74.59
C ARG A 156 32.86 19.65 75.19
N ASN A 157 32.06 18.57 75.15
CA ASN A 157 32.35 17.33 75.89
C ASN A 157 32.49 16.07 75.03
N TYR A 158 32.26 16.15 73.70
CA TYR A 158 32.28 14.98 72.81
C TYR A 158 32.40 15.38 71.34
N GLY A 159 32.92 14.47 70.52
CA GLY A 159 33.17 14.70 69.10
C GLY A 159 32.33 13.82 68.20
N PHE A 160 32.12 14.26 66.96
CA PHE A 160 31.54 13.46 65.90
C PHE A 160 32.60 13.15 64.86
N ALA A 161 32.78 11.87 64.58
CA ALA A 161 33.73 11.41 63.60
C ALA A 161 33.01 10.56 62.55
N LYS A 162 33.40 10.69 61.28
CA LYS A 162 32.78 9.99 60.16
C LYS A 162 33.74 8.96 59.62
N ILE A 163 33.28 7.71 59.49
CA ILE A 163 34.05 6.65 58.84
C ILE A 163 34.42 7.11 57.43
N ILE A 164 35.71 7.15 57.14
CA ILE A 164 36.17 7.37 55.76
C ILE A 164 35.99 6.03 55.07
N LYS A 165 34.92 5.91 54.26
CA LYS A 165 34.91 4.88 53.23
C LYS A 165 36.14 5.16 52.37
N GLN A 166 37.06 4.20 52.26
CA GLN A 166 38.13 4.27 51.28
C GLN A 166 37.51 4.34 49.88
N GLU A 167 37.15 5.55 49.48
CA GLU A 167 36.95 5.94 48.10
C GLU A 167 38.34 5.91 47.47
N ALA A 168 38.61 4.79 46.81
CA ALA A 168 39.68 4.72 45.84
C ALA A 168 39.41 5.81 44.79
N ASP A 169 40.28 6.81 44.69
CA ASP A 169 40.68 7.37 43.41
C ASP A 169 42.03 8.10 43.47
N SER A 170 42.97 7.54 42.69
CA SER A 170 43.92 8.22 41.80
C SER A 170 44.96 9.20 42.36
N LYS A 171 46.15 8.68 42.62
CA LYS A 171 47.39 8.96 41.87
C LYS A 171 48.55 8.25 42.56
N VAL A 172 48.73 6.94 42.32
CA VAL A 172 50.04 6.27 42.45
C VAL A 172 50.01 5.08 41.50
N THR A 173 51.12 4.96 40.79
CA THR A 173 51.71 3.79 40.15
C THR A 173 51.25 2.41 40.65
N SER A 174 51.10 1.49 39.69
CA SER A 174 51.19 0.02 39.79
C SER A 174 50.30 -0.74 40.81
N ASN A 175 49.30 -1.40 40.21
CA ASN A 175 48.90 -2.81 40.40
C ASN A 175 48.11 -3.21 41.66
N SER A 176 46.78 -3.07 41.59
CA SER A 176 45.87 -4.10 42.13
C SER A 176 44.74 -4.42 41.14
N THR A 177 44.75 -5.67 40.70
CA THR A 177 43.94 -6.25 39.63
C THR A 177 42.69 -6.92 40.22
N ALA A 178 41.66 -6.13 40.58
CA ALA A 178 40.37 -6.72 40.97
C ALA A 178 39.17 -5.94 40.43
N LEU A 179 38.33 -6.60 39.64
CA LEU A 179 37.08 -6.05 39.08
C LEU A 179 36.06 -5.72 40.17
N LYS A 180 35.88 -4.45 40.51
CA LYS A 180 34.87 -4.00 41.49
C LYS A 180 33.46 -3.89 40.89
N ALA A 181 32.43 -4.03 41.74
CA ALA A 181 31.05 -3.75 41.35
C ALA A 181 30.88 -2.29 40.90
N GLY A 182 30.18 -2.08 39.79
CA GLY A 182 30.04 -0.76 39.14
C GLY A 182 31.02 -0.49 37.99
N SER A 183 32.09 -1.29 37.84
CA SER A 183 33.03 -1.18 36.72
C SER A 183 32.35 -1.42 35.37
N PHE A 184 32.83 -0.73 34.33
CA PHE A 184 32.30 -0.82 32.97
C PHE A 184 33.34 -1.41 32.04
N PHE A 185 32.94 -2.39 31.24
CA PHE A 185 33.80 -2.93 30.20
C PHE A 185 33.03 -3.19 28.91
N THR A 186 33.77 -3.32 27.81
CA THR A 186 33.20 -3.53 26.47
C THR A 186 33.51 -4.95 26.04
N VAL A 187 32.47 -5.72 25.70
CA VAL A 187 32.58 -7.14 25.37
C VAL A 187 31.85 -7.41 24.08
N THR A 188 32.38 -8.31 23.27
CA THR A 188 31.65 -8.87 22.13
C THR A 188 30.91 -10.11 22.61
N VAL A 189 29.58 -10.12 22.54
CA VAL A 189 28.79 -11.30 22.93
C VAL A 189 29.09 -12.44 21.93
N PRO A 190 29.63 -13.60 22.34
CA PRO A 190 29.91 -14.69 21.40
C PRO A 190 28.63 -15.30 20.84
N ALA A 191 28.69 -15.82 19.61
CA ALA A 191 27.55 -16.48 18.96
C ALA A 191 27.17 -17.82 19.62
N ARG A 192 28.16 -18.56 20.14
CA ARG A 192 28.03 -19.92 20.68
C ARG A 192 28.26 -20.03 22.20
N ALA A 193 28.09 -18.95 22.97
CA ALA A 193 28.34 -18.98 24.41
C ALA A 193 27.23 -19.71 25.19
N PRO A 194 27.58 -20.49 26.24
CA PRO A 194 26.61 -21.19 27.07
C PRO A 194 25.65 -20.22 27.78
N ARG A 195 24.36 -20.57 27.77
CA ARG A 195 23.26 -19.77 28.32
C ARG A 195 22.73 -20.42 29.59
N TYR A 196 22.75 -19.66 30.67
CA TYR A 196 22.18 -20.05 31.95
C TYR A 196 21.02 -19.12 32.27
N GLY A 197 19.80 -19.54 31.90
CA GLY A 197 18.58 -18.75 32.02
C GLY A 197 18.67 -17.41 31.27
N LYS A 198 18.67 -16.29 32.02
CA LYS A 198 18.74 -14.91 31.46
C LYS A 198 20.18 -14.39 31.27
N PHE A 199 21.19 -15.20 31.60
CA PHE A 199 22.59 -14.82 31.59
C PHE A 199 23.37 -15.61 30.52
N ILE A 200 24.32 -14.94 29.87
CA ILE A 200 25.34 -15.57 29.04
C ILE A 200 26.65 -15.55 29.81
N ALA A 201 27.27 -16.71 29.97
CA ALA A 201 28.62 -16.81 30.53
C ALA A 201 29.65 -16.53 29.44
N ILE A 202 30.55 -15.58 29.70
CA ILE A 202 31.63 -15.21 28.78
C ILE A 202 32.92 -15.14 29.58
N LYS A 203 33.90 -15.96 29.22
CA LYS A 203 35.28 -15.77 29.67
C LYS A 203 35.85 -14.56 28.94
N MET A 204 36.33 -13.59 29.70
CA MET A 204 36.92 -12.35 29.18
C MET A 204 38.21 -12.06 29.91
N ARG A 205 39.12 -11.34 29.26
CA ARG A 205 40.30 -10.80 29.90
C ARG A 205 40.03 -9.37 30.33
N ALA A 206 40.21 -9.08 31.61
CA ALA A 206 40.17 -7.73 32.16
C ALA A 206 41.46 -7.52 32.94
N ASN A 207 42.24 -6.50 32.56
CA ASN A 207 43.53 -6.19 33.19
C ASN A 207 44.47 -7.40 33.29
N ASN A 208 44.60 -8.15 32.19
CA ASN A 208 45.42 -9.38 32.04
C ASN A 208 44.98 -10.60 32.86
N GLU A 209 43.96 -10.50 33.70
CA GLU A 209 43.35 -11.66 34.37
C GLU A 209 42.16 -12.22 33.60
N SER A 210 42.00 -13.55 33.64
CA SER A 210 40.85 -14.22 33.04
C SER A 210 39.66 -14.20 34.02
N VAL A 211 38.52 -13.69 33.58
CA VAL A 211 37.33 -13.43 34.39
C VAL A 211 36.13 -14.05 33.68
N VAL A 212 35.25 -14.70 34.44
CA VAL A 212 34.00 -15.25 33.89
C VAL A 212 32.87 -14.27 34.18
N ALA A 213 32.38 -13.56 33.16
CA ALA A 213 31.24 -12.66 33.32
C ALA A 213 29.93 -13.32 32.92
N LEU A 214 28.97 -13.34 33.85
CA LEU A 214 27.58 -13.69 33.63
C LEU A 214 26.81 -12.43 33.21
N ILE A 215 26.65 -12.25 31.91
CA ILE A 215 26.03 -11.05 31.33
C ILE A 215 24.53 -11.27 31.15
N ARG A 216 23.72 -10.48 31.85
CA ARG A 216 22.26 -10.40 31.63
C ARG A 216 21.98 -9.72 30.30
N LEU A 217 21.44 -10.46 29.35
CA LEU A 217 21.03 -9.91 28.05
C LEU A 217 19.83 -8.97 28.23
N GLY A 218 20.05 -7.69 27.96
CA GLY A 218 19.04 -6.62 27.99
C GLY A 218 19.20 -5.69 26.79
N LEU A 219 18.26 -4.74 26.62
CA LEU A 219 18.28 -3.72 25.56
C LEU A 219 18.28 -4.26 24.11
N GLY A 220 17.96 -5.54 23.91
CA GLY A 220 17.92 -6.17 22.58
C GLY A 220 19.29 -6.55 22.01
N ALA A 221 20.31 -6.71 22.86
CA ALA A 221 21.62 -7.22 22.46
C ALA A 221 21.52 -8.60 21.80
N LYS A 222 22.13 -8.76 20.63
CA LYS A 222 22.23 -10.04 19.93
C LYS A 222 23.62 -10.63 20.04
N ALA A 223 23.72 -11.94 19.86
CA ALA A 223 24.99 -12.63 19.73
C ALA A 223 25.79 -12.05 18.54
N GLY A 224 27.11 -11.91 18.69
CA GLY A 224 28.03 -11.26 17.76
C GLY A 224 28.18 -9.75 17.92
N GLN A 225 27.41 -9.08 18.80
CA GLN A 225 27.46 -7.62 18.94
C GLN A 225 28.40 -7.17 20.07
N ARG A 226 29.15 -6.09 19.81
CA ARG A 226 29.89 -5.34 20.85
C ARG A 226 28.91 -4.60 21.74
N VAL A 227 28.98 -4.85 23.04
CA VAL A 227 28.13 -4.25 24.06
C VAL A 227 28.97 -3.64 25.18
N ARG A 228 28.53 -2.53 25.74
CA ARG A 228 29.05 -2.00 27.00
C ARG A 228 28.23 -2.56 28.14
N VAL A 229 28.90 -3.22 29.06
CA VAL A 229 28.32 -3.90 30.21
C VAL A 229 28.85 -3.27 31.49
N GLN A 230 28.03 -3.29 32.53
CA GLN A 230 28.38 -2.83 33.86
C GLN A 230 28.31 -4.00 34.82
N VAL A 231 29.33 -4.17 35.64
CA VAL A 231 29.31 -5.12 36.75
C VAL A 231 28.26 -4.70 37.75
N THR A 232 27.32 -5.59 38.02
CA THR A 232 26.33 -5.41 39.08
C THR A 232 26.81 -6.00 40.39
N LYS A 233 27.47 -7.16 40.36
CA LYS A 233 27.91 -7.87 41.57
C LYS A 233 29.11 -8.77 41.23
N THR A 234 30.09 -8.82 42.12
CA THR A 234 31.18 -9.81 42.11
C THR A 234 30.74 -11.00 42.96
N LEU A 235 30.97 -12.22 42.49
CA LEU A 235 30.70 -13.44 43.25
C LEU A 235 32.02 -13.92 43.86
N ASN A 236 31.96 -14.45 45.09
CA ASN A 236 33.14 -15.00 45.78
C ASN A 236 33.56 -16.38 45.23
N THR A 237 32.80 -16.94 44.29
CA THR A 237 33.07 -18.22 43.62
C THR A 237 34.09 -18.02 42.50
N LYS A 238 35.19 -18.78 42.52
CA LYS A 238 36.15 -18.89 41.42
C LYS A 238 35.81 -20.12 40.57
N ILE A 239 35.93 -20.02 39.25
CA ILE A 239 35.77 -21.15 38.32
C ILE A 239 37.07 -21.24 37.52
N GLN A 240 37.83 -22.33 37.65
CA GLN A 240 39.16 -22.47 37.03
C GLN A 240 40.07 -21.25 37.33
N ASP A 241 40.17 -20.89 38.61
CA ASP A 241 40.93 -19.73 39.13
C ASP A 241 40.53 -18.34 38.61
N ALA A 242 39.48 -18.26 37.78
CA ALA A 242 38.91 -17.00 37.29
C ALA A 242 37.78 -16.51 38.22
N PRO A 243 37.79 -15.24 38.67
CA PRO A 243 36.69 -14.67 39.44
C PRO A 243 35.42 -14.54 38.59
N VAL A 244 34.26 -14.83 39.19
CA VAL A 244 32.96 -14.76 38.51
C VAL A 244 32.25 -13.44 38.81
N VAL A 245 31.75 -12.79 37.76
CA VAL A 245 31.16 -11.45 37.85
C VAL A 245 29.80 -11.39 37.17
N LEU A 246 28.78 -10.86 37.83
CA LEU A 246 27.47 -10.58 37.24
C LEU A 246 27.48 -9.20 36.59
N ALA A 247 27.04 -9.11 35.34
CA ALA A 247 27.01 -7.84 34.60
C ALA A 247 25.69 -7.64 33.84
N LYS A 248 25.31 -6.37 33.61
CA LYS A 248 24.13 -5.99 32.80
C LYS A 248 24.55 -5.17 31.58
N VAL A 249 23.89 -5.40 30.44
CA VAL A 249 24.09 -4.57 29.23
C VAL A 249 23.52 -3.17 29.43
N ILE A 250 24.33 -2.14 29.16
CA ILE A 250 23.94 -0.72 29.22
C ILE A 250 23.82 -0.09 27.83
N LYS A 251 24.75 -0.43 26.93
CA LYS A 251 24.81 0.23 25.61
C LYS A 251 25.19 -0.76 24.52
N LEU A 252 24.45 -0.74 23.43
CA LEU A 252 24.78 -1.47 22.21
C LEU A 252 25.81 -0.68 21.39
N ALA A 253 26.77 -1.36 20.78
CA ALA A 253 27.80 -0.80 19.91
C ALA A 253 28.43 0.49 20.46
N PRO A 254 29.10 0.44 21.63
CA PRO A 254 29.73 1.62 22.20
C PRO A 254 30.83 2.16 21.26
N LEU A 255 30.67 3.43 20.84
CA LEU A 255 31.67 4.18 20.08
C LEU A 255 32.77 4.67 21.03
N SER A 256 34.02 4.70 20.54
CA SER A 256 35.14 5.33 21.25
C SER A 256 34.95 6.84 21.40
N ALA A 257 35.64 7.44 22.38
CA ALA A 257 35.57 8.89 22.62
C ALA A 257 36.06 9.69 21.40
N SER A 258 37.13 9.24 20.75
CA SER A 258 37.69 9.85 19.52
C SER A 258 36.68 9.82 18.38
N THR A 259 36.04 8.67 18.12
CA THR A 259 35.00 8.54 17.08
C THR A 259 33.78 9.40 17.39
N LEU A 260 33.36 9.49 18.66
CA LEU A 260 32.26 10.38 19.08
C LEU A 260 32.60 11.85 18.85
N LYS A 261 33.83 12.27 19.18
CA LYS A 261 34.32 13.65 18.95
C LYS A 261 34.36 13.95 17.44
N LEU A 262 34.88 13.04 16.63
CA LEU A 262 34.92 13.17 15.17
C LEU A 262 33.51 13.27 14.57
N ARG A 263 32.59 12.38 14.95
CA ARG A 263 31.19 12.40 14.50
C ARG A 263 30.47 13.68 14.92
N THR A 264 30.75 14.18 16.13
CA THR A 264 30.21 15.46 16.61
C THR A 264 30.75 16.62 15.79
N ARG A 265 32.07 16.67 15.54
CA ARG A 265 32.72 17.69 14.72
C ARG A 265 32.19 17.67 13.29
N GLN A 266 32.02 16.50 12.68
CA GLN A 266 31.40 16.36 11.36
C GLN A 266 29.95 16.86 11.35
N ALA A 267 29.14 16.50 12.35
CA ALA A 267 27.76 16.99 12.46
C ALA A 267 27.70 18.52 12.59
N VAL A 268 28.51 19.11 13.47
CA VAL A 268 28.59 20.57 13.64
C VAL A 268 29.07 21.24 12.35
N ARG A 269 30.09 20.71 11.65
CA ARG A 269 30.51 21.22 10.34
C ARG A 269 29.37 21.24 9.32
N GLN A 270 28.54 20.20 9.29
CA GLN A 270 27.35 20.18 8.42
C GLN A 270 26.32 21.23 8.84
N MET A 271 26.12 21.44 10.15
CA MET A 271 25.22 22.48 10.65
C MET A 271 25.71 23.89 10.32
N VAL A 272 27.03 24.14 10.42
CA VAL A 272 27.65 25.39 9.99
C VAL A 272 27.47 25.59 8.48
N LYS A 273 27.77 24.58 7.66
CA LYS A 273 27.61 24.61 6.20
C LYS A 273 26.18 24.94 5.76
N ASN A 274 25.18 24.51 6.52
CA ASN A 274 23.76 24.80 6.24
C ASN A 274 23.25 26.10 6.90
N GLY A 275 24.10 26.85 7.61
CA GLY A 275 23.76 28.17 8.17
C GLY A 275 22.89 28.14 9.42
N LEU A 276 22.90 27.05 10.20
CA LEU A 276 22.05 26.91 11.41
C LEU A 276 22.47 27.85 12.56
N HIS A 277 23.68 28.39 12.52
CA HIS A 277 24.31 29.15 13.61
C HIS A 277 23.96 30.64 13.62
N PHE A 278 23.44 31.16 12.51
CA PHE A 278 22.99 32.55 12.45
C PHE A 278 21.67 32.69 13.20
N GLY A 279 21.48 33.82 13.89
CA GLY A 279 20.19 34.22 14.45
C GLY A 279 19.80 35.63 14.02
N ASP A 280 18.61 36.06 14.43
CA ASP A 280 18.10 37.41 14.20
C ASP A 280 18.92 38.52 14.91
N LYS A 281 18.57 39.77 14.63
CA LYS A 281 19.13 40.99 15.22
C LYS A 281 19.04 40.94 16.75
N THR A 282 20.07 41.49 17.42
CA THR A 282 20.15 41.52 18.89
C THR A 282 18.94 42.16 19.56
N VAL A 283 18.41 43.24 18.97
CA VAL A 283 17.23 43.98 19.47
C VAL A 283 15.97 43.12 19.55
N LYS A 284 15.82 42.15 18.64
CA LYS A 284 14.64 41.27 18.58
C LYS A 284 14.75 40.04 19.47
N CYS A 285 15.89 39.87 20.15
CA CYS A 285 16.17 38.64 20.88
C CYS A 285 15.27 38.48 22.12
N GLN A 286 14.66 37.31 22.24
CA GLN A 286 13.87 36.94 23.41
C GLN A 286 14.79 36.55 24.58
N ALA A 287 14.47 37.01 25.79
CA ALA A 287 15.29 36.76 26.97
C ALA A 287 15.54 35.26 27.24
N ASN A 288 14.51 34.43 27.06
CA ASN A 288 14.57 32.98 27.24
C ASN A 288 15.51 32.27 26.24
N MET A 289 15.90 32.93 25.14
CA MET A 289 16.85 32.38 24.16
C MET A 289 18.31 32.57 24.54
N LYS A 290 18.64 33.46 25.50
CA LYS A 290 20.03 33.72 25.93
C LYS A 290 20.80 32.45 26.29
N LYS A 291 20.13 31.45 26.88
CA LYS A 291 20.72 30.14 27.23
C LYS A 291 21.06 29.25 26.03
N TYR A 292 20.57 29.52 24.83
CA TYR A 292 20.87 28.77 23.61
C TYR A 292 21.86 29.51 22.70
N LEU A 293 22.29 30.71 23.08
CA LEU A 293 23.28 31.46 22.34
C LEU A 293 24.70 30.93 22.61
N TRP A 294 25.57 31.13 21.64
CA TRP A 294 26.99 30.92 21.80
C TRP A 294 27.55 32.05 22.66
N SER A 295 28.17 31.72 23.78
CA SER A 295 28.76 32.68 24.71
C SER A 295 30.27 32.53 24.73
N SER A 296 30.99 33.65 24.75
CA SER A 296 32.45 33.68 24.92
C SER A 296 32.80 34.45 26.19
N ARG A 297 33.90 34.06 26.83
CA ARG A 297 34.47 34.79 27.97
C ARG A 297 35.34 35.92 27.40
N ARG A 298 35.10 37.16 27.80
CA ARG A 298 36.04 38.27 27.56
C ARG A 298 36.85 38.49 28.82
N ALA A 299 38.10 38.92 28.67
CA ALA A 299 39.09 39.02 29.76
C ALA A 299 38.53 39.66 31.04
N ASN A 300 37.72 40.72 30.93
CA ASN A 300 37.23 41.50 32.08
C ASN A 300 35.70 41.55 32.22
N SER A 301 34.95 40.62 31.61
CA SER A 301 33.49 40.56 31.82
C SER A 301 32.96 39.12 31.76
N GLY A 302 31.91 38.85 32.56
CA GLY A 302 31.26 37.53 32.64
C GLY A 302 30.77 36.99 31.29
N LEU A 303 30.18 35.79 31.30
CA LEU A 303 29.75 35.09 30.08
C LEU A 303 28.74 35.95 29.28
N ARG A 304 29.17 36.51 28.13
CA ARG A 304 28.31 37.29 27.24
C ARG A 304 28.08 36.53 25.92
N PRO A 305 26.87 36.62 25.32
CA PRO A 305 26.62 36.03 24.01
C PRO A 305 27.49 36.70 22.93
N VAL A 306 27.99 35.91 22.00
CA VAL A 306 28.76 36.38 20.85
C VAL A 306 27.82 37.08 19.86
N VAL A 307 28.18 38.32 19.53
CA VAL A 307 27.49 39.16 18.54
C VAL A 307 28.47 39.43 17.40
N LYS A 308 28.03 39.20 16.16
CA LYS A 308 28.75 39.65 14.95
C LYS A 308 27.75 40.33 14.02
N ASN A 309 28.11 41.49 13.49
CA ASN A 309 27.27 42.29 12.59
C ASN A 309 25.85 42.53 13.17
N GLY A 310 25.76 42.83 14.47
CA GLY A 310 24.48 43.08 15.16
C GLY A 310 23.54 41.87 15.30
N ARG A 311 24.03 40.64 15.07
CA ARG A 311 23.26 39.39 15.19
C ARG A 311 23.86 38.45 16.23
N TYR A 312 23.00 37.72 16.94
CA TYR A 312 23.43 36.67 17.86
C TYR A 312 23.74 35.36 17.15
N PHE A 313 24.70 34.61 17.67
CA PHE A 313 25.04 33.27 17.19
C PHE A 313 24.38 32.20 18.05
N VAL A 314 23.71 31.26 17.40
CA VAL A 314 23.09 30.09 18.04
C VAL A 314 24.15 29.03 18.36
N ASN A 315 24.10 28.46 19.56
CA ASN A 315 25.02 27.43 19.99
C ASN A 315 24.70 26.07 19.33
N LEU A 316 25.47 25.71 18.31
CA LEU A 316 25.27 24.48 17.55
C LEU A 316 25.44 23.18 18.36
N LEU A 317 26.18 23.19 19.46
CA LEU A 317 26.28 22.02 20.34
C LEU A 317 24.95 21.78 21.05
N LYS A 318 24.32 22.85 21.54
CA LYS A 318 22.97 22.80 22.10
C LYS A 318 21.94 22.46 21.03
N THR A 319 22.03 23.05 19.84
CA THR A 319 21.20 22.69 18.68
C THR A 319 21.26 21.20 18.38
N ARG A 320 22.45 20.61 18.34
CA ARG A 320 22.60 19.16 18.08
C ARG A 320 21.95 18.31 19.17
N GLN A 321 22.12 18.67 20.44
CA GLN A 321 21.50 17.94 21.55
C GLN A 321 19.96 18.00 21.44
N CYS A 322 19.41 19.21 21.30
CA CYS A 322 17.99 19.46 21.10
C CYS A 322 17.42 18.75 19.88
N LEU A 323 18.12 18.82 18.73
CA LEU A 323 17.75 18.09 17.50
C LEU A 323 17.72 16.58 17.72
N THR A 324 18.71 16.02 18.42
CA THR A 324 18.75 14.57 18.71
C THR A 324 17.57 14.15 19.60
N GLN A 325 17.24 14.95 20.62
CA GLN A 325 16.07 14.73 21.48
C GLN A 325 14.76 14.82 20.68
N ALA A 326 14.64 15.83 19.82
CA ALA A 326 13.49 16.03 18.95
C ALA A 326 13.31 14.86 17.97
N LEU A 327 14.38 14.39 17.32
CA LEU A 327 14.36 13.21 16.44
C LEU A 327 13.95 11.92 17.18
N LYS A 328 14.41 11.74 18.43
CA LYS A 328 13.99 10.63 19.29
C LYS A 328 12.50 10.70 19.63
N ALA A 329 11.98 11.89 19.94
CA ALA A 329 10.57 12.09 20.22
C ALA A 329 9.70 11.82 18.99
N VAL A 330 10.07 12.40 17.85
CA VAL A 330 9.37 12.25 16.57
C VAL A 330 9.35 10.79 16.11
N SER A 331 10.49 10.08 16.19
CA SER A 331 10.54 8.65 15.86
C SER A 331 9.65 7.81 16.78
N LYS A 332 9.65 8.09 18.10
CA LYS A 332 8.74 7.44 19.06
C LYS A 332 7.28 7.66 18.70
N TYR A 333 6.90 8.89 18.36
CA TYR A 333 5.52 9.20 17.99
C TYR A 333 5.10 8.56 16.65
N ALA A 334 5.98 8.57 15.65
CA ALA A 334 5.76 7.92 14.37
C ALA A 334 5.62 6.40 14.51
N ALA A 335 6.44 5.75 15.36
CA ALA A 335 6.32 4.33 15.66
C ALA A 335 4.96 4.00 16.32
N LYS A 336 4.48 4.88 17.22
CA LYS A 336 3.13 4.80 17.80
C LYS A 336 2.01 5.05 16.78
N GLY A 337 2.32 5.57 15.59
CA GLY A 337 1.37 5.85 14.51
C GLY A 337 0.60 7.14 14.68
N ARG A 338 1.14 8.09 15.45
CA ARG A 338 0.62 9.44 15.49
C ARG A 338 0.93 10.15 14.17
N THR A 339 0.02 11.00 13.75
CA THR A 339 0.16 11.84 12.55
C THR A 339 0.78 13.18 12.89
N PHE A 340 1.44 13.78 11.91
CA PHE A 340 2.13 15.07 12.06
C PHE A 340 1.40 16.17 11.28
N LEU A 341 1.38 17.37 11.85
CA LEU A 341 0.89 18.59 11.20
C LEU A 341 2.07 19.55 11.05
N PHE A 342 2.55 19.73 9.82
CA PHE A 342 3.65 20.67 9.55
C PHE A 342 3.09 22.06 9.28
N VAL A 343 3.58 23.07 10.00
CA VAL A 343 3.11 24.45 9.90
C VAL A 343 4.29 25.37 9.62
N GLY A 344 4.16 26.19 8.58
CA GLY A 344 5.09 27.29 8.33
C GLY A 344 4.71 28.06 7.08
N THR A 345 4.42 29.33 7.32
CA THR A 345 3.80 30.28 6.39
C THR A 345 4.82 31.14 5.66
N SER A 346 6.06 31.19 6.15
CA SER A 346 7.11 32.02 5.55
C SER A 346 7.36 31.59 4.10
N LYS A 347 7.67 32.56 3.24
CA LYS A 347 7.93 32.34 1.80
C LYS A 347 8.97 31.24 1.56
N ILE A 348 9.98 31.18 2.44
CA ILE A 348 11.10 30.25 2.37
C ILE A 348 10.69 28.84 2.85
N SER A 349 9.95 28.75 3.96
CA SER A 349 9.55 27.48 4.57
C SER A 349 8.38 26.80 3.85
N SER A 350 7.47 27.58 3.27
CA SER A 350 6.21 27.12 2.68
C SER A 350 6.36 25.91 1.74
N SER A 351 7.27 26.02 0.76
CA SER A 351 7.50 24.95 -0.21
C SER A 351 8.16 23.71 0.40
N LEU A 352 9.07 23.91 1.36
CA LEU A 352 9.80 22.82 2.02
C LEU A 352 8.89 22.01 2.94
N ILE A 353 8.00 22.67 3.65
CA ILE A 353 7.01 22.07 4.54
C ILE A 353 6.02 21.21 3.76
N ALA A 354 5.43 21.76 2.69
CA ALA A 354 4.53 21.02 1.82
C ALA A 354 5.21 19.76 1.27
N ARG A 355 6.48 19.87 0.85
CA ARG A 355 7.28 18.74 0.36
C ARG A 355 7.56 17.70 1.45
N ALA A 356 7.94 18.12 2.65
CA ALA A 356 8.23 17.22 3.78
C ALA A 356 6.97 16.46 4.25
N ALA A 357 5.84 17.16 4.34
CA ALA A 357 4.56 16.55 4.69
C ALA A 357 4.09 15.54 3.62
N LEU A 358 4.18 15.90 2.35
CA LEU A 358 3.82 15.01 1.24
C LEU A 358 4.67 13.73 1.23
N PHE A 359 5.99 13.83 1.43
CA PHE A 359 6.84 12.66 1.49
C PHE A 359 6.68 11.82 2.75
N SER A 360 6.23 12.40 3.86
CA SER A 360 5.93 11.66 5.09
C SER A 360 4.47 11.16 5.17
N LYS A 361 3.65 11.50 4.16
CA LYS A 361 2.20 11.24 4.11
C LYS A 361 1.44 11.84 5.30
N ASN A 362 1.83 13.06 5.67
CA ASN A 362 1.27 13.83 6.79
C ASN A 362 0.63 15.14 6.30
N PHE A 363 0.04 15.89 7.24
CA PHE A 363 -0.72 17.10 6.94
C PHE A 363 0.18 18.34 7.00
N PHE A 364 -0.22 19.40 6.31
CA PHE A 364 0.51 20.67 6.38
C PHE A 364 -0.37 21.91 6.20
N VAL A 365 0.13 23.03 6.72
CA VAL A 365 -0.36 24.38 6.46
C VAL A 365 0.85 25.23 6.09
N ASN A 366 0.91 25.67 4.83
CA ASN A 366 2.09 26.36 4.29
C ASN A 366 1.84 27.80 3.82
N THR A 367 0.60 28.30 3.90
CA THR A 367 0.21 29.59 3.32
C THR A 367 -0.15 30.60 4.39
N ARG A 368 -1.30 30.42 5.05
CA ARG A 368 -1.73 31.22 6.19
C ARG A 368 -2.46 30.31 7.19
N TRP A 369 -2.17 30.48 8.47
CA TRP A 369 -2.98 29.89 9.52
C TRP A 369 -4.27 30.70 9.69
N LEU A 370 -5.42 30.10 9.39
CA LEU A 370 -6.71 30.71 9.67
C LEU A 370 -7.08 30.42 11.13
N GLY A 371 -7.43 31.46 11.88
CA GLY A 371 -7.91 31.28 13.26
C GLY A 371 -9.12 30.34 13.28
N GLY A 372 -9.12 29.39 14.20
CA GLY A 372 -10.17 28.38 14.28
C GLY A 372 -9.86 27.11 13.49
N MET A 373 -8.67 26.96 12.90
CA MET A 373 -8.31 25.80 12.09
C MET A 373 -8.40 24.47 12.85
N LEU A 374 -8.13 24.47 14.16
CA LEU A 374 -8.24 23.27 14.99
C LEU A 374 -9.41 23.36 15.98
N THR A 375 -9.66 24.56 16.50
CA THR A 375 -10.71 24.79 17.51
C THR A 375 -12.12 24.78 16.90
N ASN A 376 -12.33 25.37 15.72
CA ASN A 376 -13.59 25.39 14.98
C ASN A 376 -13.63 24.33 13.84
N TRP A 377 -13.28 23.08 14.17
CA TRP A 377 -13.13 22.02 13.16
C TRP A 377 -14.40 21.76 12.32
N LYS A 378 -15.61 21.87 12.91
CA LYS A 378 -16.89 21.63 12.20
C LYS A 378 -17.04 22.56 10.99
N THR A 379 -16.68 23.83 11.14
CA THR A 379 -16.74 24.84 10.06
C THR A 379 -15.63 24.62 9.02
N ILE A 380 -14.45 24.22 9.47
CA ILE A 380 -13.32 23.88 8.60
C ILE A 380 -13.66 22.66 7.74
N VAL A 381 -14.29 21.63 8.30
CA VAL A 381 -14.77 20.44 7.56
C VAL A 381 -15.79 20.84 6.47
N LYS A 382 -16.75 21.73 6.77
CA LYS A 382 -17.69 22.28 5.77
C LYS A 382 -16.98 23.04 4.65
N SER A 383 -15.84 23.66 4.92
CA SER A 383 -15.03 24.35 3.91
C SER A 383 -14.21 23.38 3.07
N ILE A 384 -13.70 22.31 3.68
CA ILE A 384 -12.98 21.23 3.00
C ILE A 384 -13.90 20.41 2.08
N SER A 385 -15.15 20.15 2.49
CA SER A 385 -16.10 19.38 1.66
C SER A 385 -16.34 20.06 0.30
N LYS A 386 -16.36 21.41 0.25
CA LYS A 386 -16.48 22.20 -0.98
C LYS A 386 -15.34 21.99 -1.97
N ILE A 387 -14.12 21.66 -1.52
CA ILE A 387 -12.95 21.45 -2.40
C ILE A 387 -12.62 19.97 -2.65
N ARG A 388 -13.18 19.05 -1.87
CA ARG A 388 -12.95 17.61 -1.98
C ARG A 388 -13.10 17.05 -3.40
N PRO A 389 -14.16 17.38 -4.19
CA PRO A 389 -14.29 16.84 -5.54
C PRO A 389 -13.16 17.31 -6.46
N ILE A 390 -12.68 18.54 -6.29
CA ILE A 390 -11.59 19.11 -7.09
C ILE A 390 -10.26 18.45 -6.74
N LEU A 391 -10.05 18.15 -5.45
CA LEU A 391 -8.86 17.43 -4.99
C LEU A 391 -8.83 15.99 -5.51
N GLN A 392 -9.97 15.30 -5.54
CA GLN A 392 -10.08 13.95 -6.11
C GLN A 392 -9.73 13.94 -7.61
N GLN A 393 -10.34 14.82 -8.40
CA GLN A 393 -10.05 14.97 -9.83
C GLN A 393 -8.56 15.30 -10.09
N LYS A 394 -8.00 16.22 -9.29
CA LYS A 394 -6.56 16.54 -9.34
C LYS A 394 -5.69 15.32 -9.04
N GLN A 395 -6.09 14.52 -8.04
CA GLN A 395 -5.36 13.32 -7.64
C GLN A 395 -5.44 12.23 -8.72
N GLU A 396 -6.60 12.02 -9.34
CA GLU A 396 -6.78 11.10 -10.47
C GLU A 396 -5.89 11.46 -11.66
N ILE A 397 -5.93 12.72 -12.11
CA ILE A 397 -5.08 13.22 -13.20
C ILE A 397 -3.60 13.00 -12.85
N MET A 398 -3.20 13.34 -11.62
CA MET A 398 -1.83 13.12 -11.16
C MET A 398 -1.44 11.63 -11.16
N THR A 399 -2.33 10.74 -10.75
CA THR A 399 -2.08 9.30 -10.79
C THR A 399 -1.96 8.77 -12.21
N GLN A 400 -2.81 9.21 -13.14
CA GLN A 400 -2.73 8.85 -14.56
C GLN A 400 -1.40 9.30 -15.17
N ILE A 401 -0.95 10.52 -14.85
CA ILE A 401 0.35 11.06 -15.26
C ILE A 401 1.50 10.19 -14.71
N LEU A 402 1.48 9.89 -13.41
CA LEU A 402 2.53 9.11 -12.76
C LEU A 402 2.58 7.68 -13.32
N GLN A 403 1.42 7.06 -13.57
CA GLN A 403 1.31 5.76 -14.22
C GLN A 403 1.87 5.80 -15.65
N LYS A 404 1.51 6.81 -16.45
CA LYS A 404 2.06 7.00 -17.80
C LYS A 404 3.58 7.13 -17.77
N ARG A 405 4.13 7.93 -16.85
CA ARG A 405 5.59 8.06 -16.65
C ARG A 405 6.24 6.72 -16.28
N GLN A 406 5.63 5.97 -15.37
CA GLN A 406 6.15 4.68 -14.95
C GLN A 406 6.13 3.66 -16.10
N ARG A 407 5.05 3.61 -16.90
CA ARG A 407 4.96 2.77 -18.11
C ARG A 407 6.05 3.12 -19.11
N ILE A 408 6.25 4.41 -19.40
CA ILE A 408 7.31 4.88 -20.30
C ILE A 408 8.69 4.46 -19.78
N LYS A 409 8.95 4.67 -18.48
CA LYS A 409 10.21 4.26 -17.85
C LYS A 409 10.44 2.75 -17.96
N GLN A 410 9.43 1.94 -17.66
CA GLN A 410 9.50 0.48 -17.75
C GLN A 410 9.72 0.01 -19.19
N TYR A 411 9.03 0.62 -20.16
CA TYR A 411 9.24 0.37 -21.58
C TYR A 411 10.70 0.63 -21.98
N PHE A 412 11.28 1.78 -21.61
CA PHE A 412 12.67 2.09 -21.91
C PHE A 412 13.65 1.13 -21.24
N LEU A 413 13.44 0.76 -19.97
CA LEU A 413 14.26 -0.25 -19.30
C LEU A 413 14.22 -1.60 -20.03
N SER A 414 13.02 -2.07 -20.39
CA SER A 414 12.86 -3.32 -21.15
C SER A 414 13.54 -3.26 -22.54
N LYS A 415 13.54 -2.08 -23.19
CA LYS A 415 14.20 -1.87 -24.48
C LYS A 415 15.71 -1.86 -24.33
N LEU A 416 16.24 -1.27 -23.26
CA LEU A 416 17.66 -1.29 -22.94
C LEU A 416 18.15 -2.72 -22.67
N ASP A 417 17.39 -3.51 -21.91
CA ASP A 417 17.72 -4.92 -21.67
C ASP A 417 17.73 -5.74 -22.96
N LYS A 418 16.73 -5.55 -23.83
CA LYS A 418 16.68 -6.17 -25.17
C LYS A 418 17.85 -5.76 -26.07
N LEU A 419 18.32 -4.52 -25.98
CA LEU A 419 19.49 -4.07 -26.73
C LEU A 419 20.76 -4.75 -26.20
N ASN A 420 20.93 -4.80 -24.88
CA ASN A 420 22.07 -5.47 -24.24
C ASN A 420 22.15 -6.97 -24.56
N THR A 421 21.01 -7.66 -24.67
CA THR A 421 21.01 -9.08 -25.07
C THR A 421 21.34 -9.26 -26.54
N LYS A 422 20.80 -8.41 -27.43
CA LYS A 422 21.10 -8.43 -28.86
C LYS A 422 22.56 -8.14 -29.16
N THR A 423 23.16 -7.15 -28.49
CA THR A 423 24.58 -6.83 -28.67
C THR A 423 25.48 -7.99 -28.23
N LYS A 424 25.20 -8.62 -27.08
CA LYS A 424 25.93 -9.82 -26.63
C LYS A 424 25.85 -10.97 -27.64
N LEU A 425 24.66 -11.24 -28.15
CA LEU A 425 24.43 -12.30 -29.14
C LEU A 425 25.15 -12.01 -30.46
N LEU A 426 25.15 -10.76 -30.94
CA LEU A 426 25.89 -10.35 -32.13
C LEU A 426 27.40 -10.57 -31.97
N VAL A 427 27.97 -10.23 -30.80
CA VAL A 427 29.39 -10.48 -30.50
C VAL A 427 29.69 -11.98 -30.49
N GLN A 428 28.82 -12.81 -29.89
CA GLN A 428 28.97 -14.26 -29.88
C GLN A 428 28.91 -14.85 -31.28
N ILE A 429 27.93 -14.47 -32.10
CA ILE A 429 27.83 -14.92 -33.50
C ILE A 429 29.06 -14.48 -34.29
N GLY A 430 29.48 -13.22 -34.16
CA GLY A 430 30.69 -12.70 -34.81
C GLY A 430 31.92 -13.54 -34.48
N ARG A 431 32.11 -13.92 -33.21
CA ARG A 431 33.19 -14.84 -32.79
C ARG A 431 33.05 -16.21 -33.43
N THR A 432 31.87 -16.83 -33.43
CA THR A 432 31.67 -18.15 -34.04
C THR A 432 31.92 -18.15 -35.55
N VAL A 433 31.54 -17.06 -36.25
CA VAL A 433 31.80 -16.89 -37.68
C VAL A 433 33.29 -16.72 -37.92
N LEU A 434 33.98 -15.87 -37.16
CA LEU A 434 35.43 -15.73 -37.25
C LEU A 434 36.16 -17.04 -36.99
N ASN A 435 35.78 -17.79 -35.95
CA ASN A 435 36.38 -19.09 -35.64
C ASN A 435 36.18 -20.10 -36.78
N ARG A 436 34.98 -20.23 -37.34
CA ARG A 436 34.72 -21.12 -38.49
C ARG A 436 35.47 -20.70 -39.75
N LEU A 437 35.70 -19.40 -39.92
CA LEU A 437 36.46 -18.87 -41.04
C LEU A 437 37.96 -19.10 -40.84
N GLN A 438 38.47 -18.97 -39.61
CA GLN A 438 39.86 -19.28 -39.26
C GLN A 438 40.16 -20.77 -39.45
N THR A 439 39.28 -21.67 -39.00
CA THR A 439 39.46 -23.13 -39.18
C THR A 439 39.41 -23.58 -40.65
N ASN A 440 38.79 -22.81 -41.54
CA ASN A 440 38.72 -23.12 -42.97
C ASN A 440 39.83 -22.43 -43.78
N ALA A 441 40.53 -21.45 -43.21
CA ALA A 441 41.58 -20.68 -43.86
C ALA A 441 42.96 -21.37 -43.83
N GLU A 442 43.10 -22.48 -43.08
CA GLU A 442 44.32 -23.29 -43.07
C GLU A 442 44.53 -24.04 -44.41
N ASN A 443 43.51 -24.12 -45.28
CA ASN A 443 43.64 -24.61 -46.66
C ASN A 443 43.25 -23.51 -47.66
N THR A 444 44.26 -22.89 -48.29
CA THR A 444 44.23 -21.93 -49.44
C THR A 444 43.90 -20.45 -49.17
N GLN A 445 44.57 -19.59 -49.96
CA GLN A 445 44.88 -18.18 -49.71
C GLN A 445 43.69 -17.21 -49.53
N GLY A 446 43.80 -16.33 -48.53
CA GLY A 446 43.38 -14.92 -48.59
C GLY A 446 41.89 -14.58 -48.40
N ALA A 447 41.62 -13.45 -47.73
CA ALA A 447 40.29 -12.92 -47.39
C ALA A 447 39.31 -12.72 -48.58
N ASN A 448 39.80 -12.71 -49.83
CA ASN A 448 38.99 -12.60 -51.06
C ASN A 448 38.21 -13.87 -51.40
N TRP A 449 38.66 -15.05 -50.99
CA TRP A 449 37.94 -16.30 -51.24
C TRP A 449 36.58 -16.35 -50.48
N VAL A 450 36.52 -15.78 -49.27
CA VAL A 450 35.33 -15.81 -48.40
C VAL A 450 34.17 -15.00 -48.99
N THR A 451 34.46 -13.82 -49.51
CA THR A 451 33.46 -12.96 -50.16
C THR A 451 32.96 -13.62 -51.46
N MET A 452 33.86 -14.23 -52.24
CA MET A 452 33.52 -14.97 -53.46
C MET A 452 32.64 -16.20 -53.22
N SER A 453 32.91 -17.00 -52.18
CA SER A 453 32.09 -18.17 -51.82
C SER A 453 30.67 -17.80 -51.34
N LEU A 454 30.53 -16.69 -50.61
CA LEU A 454 29.22 -16.19 -50.20
C LEU A 454 28.45 -15.58 -51.39
N VAL A 455 29.15 -15.01 -52.38
CA VAL A 455 28.59 -14.46 -53.62
C VAL A 455 28.04 -15.56 -54.53
N SER A 456 28.81 -16.61 -54.79
CA SER A 456 28.37 -17.75 -55.60
C SER A 456 27.17 -18.48 -55.00
N ARG A 457 27.13 -18.69 -53.68
CA ARG A 457 25.96 -19.30 -53.01
C ARG A 457 24.70 -18.43 -53.08
N SER A 458 24.86 -17.10 -53.09
CA SER A 458 23.73 -16.18 -53.20
C SER A 458 23.14 -16.13 -54.62
N SER A 459 23.99 -16.21 -55.65
CA SER A 459 23.53 -16.19 -57.05
C SER A 459 22.71 -17.43 -57.38
N ILE A 460 23.16 -18.62 -56.95
CA ILE A 460 22.42 -19.89 -57.11
C ILE A 460 21.03 -19.82 -56.47
N LEU A 461 20.93 -19.27 -55.25
CA LEU A 461 19.65 -19.13 -54.55
C LEU A 461 18.74 -18.06 -55.17
N MET A 462 19.31 -17.03 -55.80
CA MET A 462 18.55 -16.01 -56.54
C MET A 462 17.96 -16.58 -57.84
N GLN A 463 18.71 -17.38 -58.59
CA GLN A 463 18.19 -18.10 -59.77
C GLN A 463 17.03 -19.03 -59.38
N LYS A 464 17.21 -19.82 -58.31
CA LYS A 464 16.13 -20.71 -57.80
C LYS A 464 14.89 -19.93 -57.34
N ARG A 465 15.06 -18.72 -56.80
CA ARG A 465 13.95 -17.85 -56.43
C ARG A 465 13.15 -17.39 -57.66
N GLN A 466 13.83 -17.04 -58.75
CA GLN A 466 13.18 -16.59 -59.98
C GLN A 466 12.31 -17.70 -60.58
N GLN A 467 12.86 -18.92 -60.68
CA GLN A 467 12.12 -20.11 -61.15
C GLN A 467 10.84 -20.38 -60.34
N LEU A 468 10.90 -20.20 -59.01
CA LEU A 468 9.73 -20.41 -58.14
C LEU A 468 8.66 -19.33 -58.33
N ILE A 469 9.04 -18.09 -58.67
CA ILE A 469 8.11 -16.99 -58.93
C ILE A 469 7.35 -17.24 -60.23
N GLU A 470 8.05 -17.63 -61.29
CA GLU A 470 7.46 -17.97 -62.59
C GLU A 470 6.44 -19.12 -62.45
N LYS A 471 6.82 -20.19 -61.73
CA LYS A 471 5.92 -21.31 -61.44
C LYS A 471 4.69 -20.89 -60.63
N ALA A 472 4.86 -19.99 -59.66
CA ALA A 472 3.74 -19.48 -58.85
C ALA A 472 2.77 -18.59 -59.65
N GLN A 473 3.28 -17.80 -60.59
CA GLN A 473 2.45 -17.00 -61.51
C GLN A 473 1.56 -17.90 -62.36
N LEU A 474 2.11 -18.99 -62.92
CA LEU A 474 1.35 -19.97 -63.71
C LEU A 474 0.22 -20.63 -62.91
N LEU A 475 0.46 -20.99 -61.64
CA LEU A 475 -0.57 -21.56 -60.76
C LEU A 475 -1.64 -20.53 -60.38
N PHE A 476 -1.27 -19.26 -60.27
CA PHE A 476 -2.20 -18.19 -59.96
C PHE A 476 -3.16 -17.89 -61.11
N THR A 477 -2.67 -17.83 -62.35
CA THR A 477 -3.51 -17.65 -63.54
C THR A 477 -4.49 -18.81 -63.70
N LYS A 478 -4.03 -20.05 -63.52
CA LYS A 478 -4.89 -21.25 -63.55
C LYS A 478 -6.00 -21.18 -62.48
N ARG A 479 -5.67 -20.71 -61.27
CA ARG A 479 -6.67 -20.52 -60.21
C ARG A 479 -7.72 -19.47 -60.56
N GLN A 480 -7.31 -18.33 -61.14
CA GLN A 480 -8.24 -17.28 -61.57
C GLN A 480 -9.21 -17.80 -62.63
N GLN A 481 -8.71 -18.56 -63.62
CA GLN A 481 -9.55 -19.19 -64.65
C GLN A 481 -10.59 -20.15 -64.04
N LEU A 482 -10.20 -20.96 -63.05
CA LEU A 482 -11.13 -21.89 -62.38
C LEU A 482 -12.17 -21.16 -61.53
N LEU A 483 -11.80 -20.07 -60.85
CA LEU A 483 -12.76 -19.25 -60.09
C LEU A 483 -13.77 -18.56 -61.00
N ALA A 484 -13.34 -18.02 -62.14
CA ALA A 484 -14.24 -17.46 -63.13
C ALA A 484 -15.23 -18.50 -63.68
N LYS A 485 -14.78 -19.74 -63.92
CA LYS A 485 -15.65 -20.87 -64.29
C LYS A 485 -16.68 -21.20 -63.20
N CYS A 486 -16.29 -21.16 -61.92
CA CYS A 486 -17.23 -21.35 -60.80
C CYS A 486 -18.31 -20.27 -60.76
N GLU A 487 -17.92 -19.00 -60.88
CA GLU A 487 -18.87 -17.87 -60.83
C GLU A 487 -19.90 -17.95 -61.97
N LEU A 488 -19.45 -18.30 -63.18
CA LEU A 488 -20.33 -18.52 -64.32
C LEU A 488 -21.31 -19.68 -64.06
N LEU A 489 -20.82 -20.77 -63.47
CA LEU A 489 -21.63 -21.94 -63.14
C LEU A 489 -22.66 -21.64 -62.04
N ASP A 490 -22.31 -20.85 -61.03
CA ASP A 490 -23.24 -20.48 -59.96
C ASP A 490 -24.34 -19.52 -60.46
N LYS A 491 -24.03 -18.54 -61.31
CA LYS A 491 -25.02 -17.66 -61.95
C LYS A 491 -26.03 -18.45 -62.79
N THR A 492 -25.52 -19.35 -63.62
CA THR A 492 -26.38 -20.19 -64.47
C THR A 492 -27.19 -21.21 -63.67
N ASN A 493 -26.74 -21.62 -62.48
CA ASN A 493 -27.53 -22.48 -61.57
C ASN A 493 -28.65 -21.74 -60.87
N GLN A 494 -28.44 -20.46 -60.49
CA GLN A 494 -29.50 -19.64 -59.91
C GLN A 494 -30.68 -19.46 -60.88
N GLN A 495 -30.38 -19.20 -62.16
CA GLN A 495 -31.38 -19.12 -63.23
C GLN A 495 -32.13 -20.44 -63.44
N LEU A 496 -31.43 -21.57 -63.41
CA LEU A 496 -32.11 -22.87 -63.50
C LEU A 496 -33.00 -23.14 -62.28
N PHE A 497 -32.56 -22.76 -61.09
CA PHE A 497 -33.34 -22.97 -59.87
C PHE A 497 -34.65 -22.17 -59.90
N SER A 498 -34.63 -20.90 -60.33
CA SER A 498 -35.86 -20.11 -60.49
C SER A 498 -36.82 -20.78 -61.47
N ASN A 499 -36.31 -21.25 -62.61
CA ASN A 499 -37.14 -21.91 -63.62
C ASN A 499 -37.76 -23.21 -63.09
N VAL A 500 -37.00 -24.02 -62.35
CA VAL A 500 -37.54 -25.25 -61.73
C VAL A 500 -38.58 -24.94 -60.67
N THR A 501 -38.39 -23.91 -59.83
CA THR A 501 -39.40 -23.54 -58.82
C THR A 501 -40.71 -23.09 -59.47
N GLN A 502 -40.65 -22.34 -60.57
CA GLN A 502 -41.83 -21.96 -61.35
C GLN A 502 -42.54 -23.19 -61.93
N LEU A 503 -41.78 -24.15 -62.47
CA LEU A 503 -42.33 -25.40 -63.00
C LEU A 503 -42.95 -26.28 -61.91
N GLN A 504 -42.34 -26.35 -60.73
CA GLN A 504 -42.89 -27.09 -59.58
C GLN A 504 -44.20 -26.47 -59.08
N ASN A 505 -44.27 -25.14 -58.99
CA ASN A 505 -45.48 -24.43 -58.63
C ASN A 505 -46.59 -24.66 -59.67
N LYS A 506 -46.26 -24.61 -60.97
CA LYS A 506 -47.19 -24.93 -62.05
C LYS A 506 -47.71 -26.36 -61.95
N TYR A 507 -46.82 -27.33 -61.74
CA TYR A 507 -47.20 -28.74 -61.56
C TYR A 507 -48.12 -28.94 -60.36
N ALA A 508 -47.82 -28.30 -59.21
CA ALA A 508 -48.66 -28.36 -58.01
C ALA A 508 -50.04 -27.75 -58.27
N GLN A 509 -50.12 -26.59 -58.92
CA GLN A 509 -51.38 -25.94 -59.30
C GLN A 509 -52.22 -26.84 -60.22
N LEU A 510 -51.62 -27.39 -61.29
CA LEU A 510 -52.32 -28.28 -62.20
C LEU A 510 -52.82 -29.55 -61.49
N THR A 511 -52.01 -30.14 -60.61
CA THR A 511 -52.41 -31.32 -59.82
C THR A 511 -53.57 -31.01 -58.88
N THR A 512 -53.57 -29.84 -58.23
CA THR A 512 -54.69 -29.42 -57.36
C THR A 512 -55.97 -29.21 -58.16
N GLN A 513 -55.88 -28.58 -59.35
CA GLN A 513 -57.02 -28.40 -60.24
C GLN A 513 -57.57 -29.74 -60.75
N TYR A 514 -56.68 -30.64 -61.16
CA TYR A 514 -57.03 -31.99 -61.58
C TYR A 514 -57.78 -32.74 -60.46
N ASN A 515 -57.27 -32.72 -59.23
CA ASN A 515 -57.91 -33.36 -58.08
C ASN A 515 -59.30 -32.77 -57.76
N LEU A 516 -59.45 -31.45 -57.79
CA LEU A 516 -60.74 -30.78 -57.58
C LEU A 516 -61.76 -31.17 -58.66
N LYS A 517 -61.32 -31.26 -59.92
CA LYS A 517 -62.17 -31.67 -61.04
C LYS A 517 -62.51 -33.16 -60.98
N CYS A 518 -61.60 -34.03 -60.55
CA CYS A 518 -61.89 -35.44 -60.26
C CYS A 518 -62.92 -35.61 -59.15
N ALA A 519 -62.82 -34.85 -58.06
CA ALA A 519 -63.82 -34.87 -56.98
C ALA A 519 -65.21 -34.45 -57.48
N LYS A 520 -65.30 -33.36 -58.26
CA LYS A 520 -66.55 -32.93 -58.90
C LYS A 520 -67.12 -33.98 -59.87
N LEU A 521 -66.27 -34.64 -60.64
CA LEU A 521 -66.68 -35.72 -61.54
C LEU A 521 -67.27 -36.90 -60.74
N GLN A 522 -66.70 -37.25 -59.57
CA GLN A 522 -67.26 -38.27 -58.69
C GLN A 522 -68.63 -37.85 -58.13
N GLU A 523 -68.77 -36.60 -57.69
CA GLU A 523 -70.05 -36.05 -57.23
C GLU A 523 -71.12 -36.10 -58.32
N PHE A 524 -70.80 -35.66 -59.54
CA PHE A 524 -71.76 -35.71 -60.65
C PHE A 524 -72.10 -37.13 -61.09
N LYS A 525 -71.14 -38.06 -61.08
CA LYS A 525 -71.44 -39.48 -61.33
C LYS A 525 -72.38 -40.05 -60.29
N ALA A 526 -72.18 -39.73 -59.01
CA ALA A 526 -73.07 -40.15 -57.93
C ALA A 526 -74.49 -39.58 -58.12
N LEU A 527 -74.61 -38.28 -58.43
CA LEU A 527 -75.88 -37.63 -58.72
C LEU A 527 -76.58 -38.23 -59.95
N LEU A 528 -75.82 -38.60 -60.99
CA LEU A 528 -76.36 -39.25 -62.18
C LEU A 528 -76.99 -40.61 -61.83
N VAL A 529 -76.30 -41.46 -61.05
CA VAL A 529 -76.83 -42.76 -60.62
C VAL A 529 -78.15 -42.59 -59.86
N VAL A 530 -78.20 -41.63 -58.92
CA VAL A 530 -79.42 -41.30 -58.18
C VAL A 530 -80.53 -40.84 -59.14
N SER A 531 -80.23 -39.95 -60.09
CA SER A 531 -81.23 -39.46 -61.05
C SER A 531 -81.80 -40.57 -61.95
N VAL A 532 -80.97 -41.54 -62.36
CA VAL A 532 -81.39 -42.68 -63.19
C VAL A 532 -82.25 -43.65 -62.39
N GLN A 533 -81.88 -43.95 -61.14
CA GLN A 533 -82.70 -44.79 -60.25
C GLN A 533 -84.05 -44.14 -59.95
N LEU A 534 -84.08 -42.82 -59.71
CA LEU A 534 -85.33 -42.08 -59.53
C LEU A 534 -86.19 -42.10 -60.79
N ASN A 535 -85.60 -41.98 -61.98
CA ASN A 535 -86.34 -42.12 -63.25
C ASN A 535 -86.90 -43.54 -63.43
N LYS A 536 -86.13 -44.60 -63.13
CA LYS A 536 -86.61 -46.00 -63.21
C LYS A 536 -87.80 -46.24 -62.27
N LEU A 537 -87.74 -45.71 -61.03
CA LEU A 537 -88.83 -45.81 -60.06
C LEU A 537 -90.06 -44.99 -60.49
N ALA A 538 -89.87 -43.78 -61.00
CA ALA A 538 -90.95 -42.95 -61.54
C ALA A 538 -91.67 -43.63 -62.72
N GLN A 539 -90.94 -44.33 -63.60
CA GLN A 539 -91.50 -45.09 -64.72
C GLN A 539 -92.26 -46.34 -64.27
N GLN A 540 -91.74 -47.09 -63.29
CA GLN A 540 -92.41 -48.29 -62.73
C GLN A 540 -93.73 -47.96 -62.00
N GLN A 541 -93.85 -46.77 -61.42
CA GLN A 541 -95.10 -46.34 -60.77
C GLN A 541 -96.11 -45.73 -61.76
N ALA A 542 -95.65 -45.14 -62.86
CA ALA A 542 -96.52 -44.63 -63.93
C ALA A 542 -97.31 -45.75 -64.65
N SER A 543 -96.78 -46.98 -64.69
CA SER A 543 -97.49 -48.15 -65.25
C SER A 543 -98.57 -48.74 -64.33
N LEU A 544 -98.67 -48.30 -63.07
CA LEU A 544 -99.60 -48.85 -62.07
C LEU A 544 -100.83 -47.95 -61.80
N ASN A 545 -100.88 -46.70 -62.28
CA ASN A 545 -102.02 -45.78 -62.09
C ASN A 545 -102.19 -44.81 -63.28
N PRO A 546 -103.16 -45.01 -64.20
CA PRO A 546 -103.37 -44.13 -65.34
C PRO A 546 -104.39 -42.99 -65.13
N GLN A 547 -104.99 -42.81 -63.94
CA GLN A 547 -105.96 -41.72 -63.73
C GLN A 547 -105.59 -40.80 -62.57
N GLY A 548 -105.71 -39.50 -62.84
CA GLY A 548 -104.97 -38.43 -62.17
C GLY A 548 -105.51 -37.98 -60.81
N GLY A 549 -104.63 -37.30 -60.08
CA GLY A 549 -104.92 -36.55 -58.87
C GLY A 549 -104.01 -36.95 -57.69
N GLN A 550 -103.09 -36.06 -57.31
CA GLN A 550 -102.11 -36.19 -56.22
C GLN A 550 -100.97 -37.21 -56.44
N GLN A 551 -99.87 -36.72 -57.01
CA GLN A 551 -98.59 -37.42 -57.11
C GLN A 551 -97.88 -37.47 -55.74
N THR A 552 -98.31 -38.39 -54.89
CA THR A 552 -97.51 -38.87 -53.74
C THR A 552 -96.97 -40.24 -54.09
N TYR A 553 -95.66 -40.31 -54.36
CA TYR A 553 -94.99 -41.55 -54.73
C TYR A 553 -94.39 -42.18 -53.46
N VAL A 554 -94.80 -43.40 -53.15
CA VAL A 554 -94.40 -44.15 -51.95
C VAL A 554 -93.67 -45.42 -52.40
N GLY A 555 -92.40 -45.56 -52.04
CA GLY A 555 -91.57 -46.73 -52.37
C GLY A 555 -90.62 -47.11 -51.23
N PRO A 556 -90.33 -48.40 -51.01
CA PRO A 556 -89.51 -48.85 -49.90
C PRO A 556 -88.03 -48.45 -50.08
N TYR A 557 -87.42 -47.83 -49.06
CA TYR A 557 -86.02 -47.36 -49.08
C TYR A 557 -85.00 -48.43 -49.50
N ALA A 558 -85.28 -49.71 -49.26
CA ALA A 558 -84.40 -50.82 -49.61
C ALA A 558 -84.18 -51.00 -51.14
N GLN A 559 -85.14 -50.62 -51.99
CA GLN A 559 -85.03 -50.76 -53.45
C GLN A 559 -84.06 -49.76 -54.11
N LEU A 560 -83.83 -48.59 -53.49
CA LEU A 560 -82.82 -47.62 -53.95
C LEU A 560 -81.37 -48.12 -53.76
N THR A 561 -81.17 -49.11 -52.89
CA THR A 561 -79.82 -49.63 -52.56
C THR A 561 -79.44 -50.90 -53.33
N LYS A 562 -80.38 -51.51 -54.07
CA LYS A 562 -80.15 -52.76 -54.80
C LYS A 562 -80.43 -52.59 -56.29
N SER A 563 -79.44 -52.14 -57.03
CA SER A 563 -79.37 -52.35 -58.49
C SER A 563 -78.11 -53.13 -58.81
N SER A 564 -78.28 -54.35 -59.30
CA SER A 564 -77.26 -55.31 -59.72
C SER A 564 -76.86 -55.11 -61.18
N ASP A 565 -76.33 -53.93 -61.53
CA ASP A 565 -75.67 -53.72 -62.83
C ASP A 565 -74.16 -53.60 -62.60
N SER A 566 -73.43 -54.66 -62.94
CA SER A 566 -71.99 -54.84 -62.74
C SER A 566 -71.10 -53.97 -63.65
N SER A 567 -71.67 -53.05 -64.43
CA SER A 567 -70.96 -52.10 -65.29
C SER A 567 -70.82 -50.68 -64.71
N LEU A 568 -71.43 -50.42 -63.55
CA LEU A 568 -71.29 -49.16 -62.80
C LEU A 568 -70.42 -49.41 -61.58
N ALA A 569 -69.15 -48.96 -61.66
CA ALA A 569 -68.21 -49.02 -60.56
C ALA A 569 -68.82 -48.39 -59.29
N ILE A 570 -68.90 -49.23 -58.26
CA ILE A 570 -69.45 -49.01 -56.93
C ILE A 570 -69.06 -47.62 -56.39
N VAL A 571 -70.04 -46.73 -56.26
CA VAL A 571 -69.93 -45.52 -55.44
C VAL A 571 -70.36 -45.91 -54.02
N PRO A 572 -69.49 -45.77 -52.99
CA PRO A 572 -69.91 -45.98 -51.61
C PRO A 572 -71.04 -44.99 -51.32
N SER A 573 -72.08 -45.44 -50.60
CA SER A 573 -73.32 -44.70 -50.32
C SER A 573 -73.10 -43.18 -50.32
N PRO A 574 -73.88 -42.38 -51.07
CA PRO A 574 -73.68 -40.94 -51.12
C PRO A 574 -73.59 -40.41 -49.67
N PRO A 575 -72.55 -39.64 -49.32
CA PRO A 575 -72.33 -39.22 -47.95
C PRO A 575 -73.57 -38.49 -47.43
N LYS A 576 -73.96 -38.76 -46.17
CA LYS A 576 -75.12 -38.12 -45.50
C LYS A 576 -75.18 -36.61 -45.74
N GLU A 577 -74.03 -35.97 -45.86
CA GLU A 577 -73.87 -34.54 -46.16
C GLU A 577 -74.49 -34.11 -47.50
N LEU A 578 -74.38 -34.92 -48.56
CA LEU A 578 -74.90 -34.59 -49.88
C LEU A 578 -76.43 -34.64 -49.87
N PHE A 579 -76.99 -35.66 -49.22
CA PHE A 579 -78.43 -35.77 -48.99
C PHE A 579 -78.95 -34.65 -48.09
N ASN A 580 -78.21 -34.30 -47.03
CA ASN A 580 -78.53 -33.16 -46.17
C ASN A 580 -78.45 -31.82 -46.89
N LYS A 581 -77.49 -31.63 -47.81
CA LYS A 581 -77.39 -30.44 -48.66
C LYS A 581 -78.56 -30.34 -49.64
N ILE A 582 -78.98 -31.46 -50.23
CA ILE A 582 -80.19 -31.52 -51.07
C ILE A 582 -81.44 -31.18 -50.24
N ILE A 583 -81.59 -31.75 -49.03
CA ILE A 583 -82.68 -31.42 -48.09
C ILE A 583 -82.65 -29.95 -47.67
N LEU A 584 -81.47 -29.38 -47.39
CA LEU A 584 -81.29 -27.97 -47.04
C LEU A 584 -81.63 -27.04 -48.21
N ALA A 585 -81.20 -27.37 -49.42
CA ALA A 585 -81.56 -26.62 -50.63
C ALA A 585 -83.08 -26.71 -50.91
N MET A 586 -83.70 -27.86 -50.66
CA MET A 586 -85.16 -28.03 -50.76
C MET A 586 -85.91 -27.25 -49.68
N ARG A 587 -85.41 -27.21 -48.43
CA ARG A 587 -85.97 -26.37 -47.34
C ARG A 587 -85.86 -24.88 -47.67
N ALA A 588 -84.75 -24.43 -48.25
CA ALA A 588 -84.53 -23.03 -48.57
C ALA A 588 -85.40 -22.52 -49.73
N GLN A 589 -85.93 -23.40 -50.58
CA GLN A 589 -86.78 -23.01 -51.73
C GLN A 589 -88.29 -23.06 -51.44
N THR A 590 -88.74 -23.55 -50.28
CA THR A 590 -90.18 -23.77 -50.00
C THR A 590 -90.58 -23.33 -48.58
N GLU A 591 -90.55 -22.02 -48.31
CA GLU A 591 -91.26 -21.47 -47.16
C GLU A 591 -92.77 -21.46 -47.44
N GLY A 592 -93.50 -22.51 -47.02
CA GLY A 592 -94.97 -22.48 -47.09
C GLY A 592 -95.78 -23.78 -46.91
N ALA A 593 -95.19 -24.98 -46.85
CA ALA A 593 -95.99 -26.21 -46.73
C ALA A 593 -95.50 -27.14 -45.60
N SER A 594 -96.37 -27.41 -44.62
CA SER A 594 -96.13 -28.30 -43.48
C SER A 594 -96.06 -29.77 -43.91
N PHE A 595 -94.94 -30.44 -43.62
CA PHE A 595 -94.84 -31.90 -43.72
C PHE A 595 -95.11 -32.55 -42.35
N ALA A 596 -96.25 -33.25 -42.23
CA ALA A 596 -96.54 -34.10 -41.07
C ALA A 596 -95.72 -35.39 -41.13
N THR A 597 -95.17 -35.80 -39.99
CA THR A 597 -94.44 -37.07 -39.85
C THR A 597 -95.37 -38.12 -39.25
N ALA A 598 -95.70 -39.15 -40.02
CA ALA A 598 -96.38 -40.34 -39.52
C ALA A 598 -95.36 -41.48 -39.40
N LYS A 599 -95.11 -41.93 -38.17
CA LYS A 599 -94.40 -43.20 -37.88
C LYS A 599 -95.38 -44.35 -38.09
N ASN A 600 -95.01 -45.33 -38.90
CA ASN A 600 -95.53 -46.70 -38.78
C ASN A 600 -94.42 -47.70 -39.09
N GLU A 601 -94.42 -48.78 -38.33
CA GLU A 601 -93.36 -49.79 -38.25
C GLU A 601 -93.41 -50.77 -39.43
N LYS A 602 -92.21 -51.23 -39.84
CA LYS A 602 -91.88 -52.10 -40.99
C LYS A 602 -91.94 -51.45 -42.38
N GLY A 603 -90.97 -50.57 -42.61
CA GLY A 603 -90.56 -50.09 -43.93
C GLY A 603 -90.48 -48.56 -43.95
N ASN A 604 -89.28 -47.99 -43.97
CA ASN A 604 -89.12 -46.55 -44.21
C ASN A 604 -89.50 -46.25 -45.66
N PHE A 605 -90.70 -45.74 -45.90
CA PHE A 605 -91.12 -45.24 -47.20
C PHE A 605 -90.79 -43.75 -47.31
N VAL A 606 -90.19 -43.33 -48.43
CA VAL A 606 -89.84 -41.91 -48.70
C VAL A 606 -90.87 -41.32 -49.64
N ILE A 607 -91.43 -40.14 -49.28
CA ILE A 607 -92.37 -39.39 -50.11
C ILE A 607 -91.56 -38.51 -51.08
N PHE A 608 -91.71 -38.72 -52.39
CA PHE A 608 -91.04 -37.88 -53.41
C PHE A 608 -91.89 -36.63 -53.74
N SER A 609 -91.28 -35.44 -53.69
CA SER A 609 -91.93 -34.18 -54.06
C SER A 609 -91.83 -33.89 -55.57
N LYS A 610 -92.66 -32.97 -56.09
CA LYS A 610 -92.59 -32.44 -57.48
C LYS A 610 -91.18 -31.97 -57.89
N LEU A 611 -90.34 -31.55 -56.94
CA LEU A 611 -88.96 -31.12 -57.17
C LEU A 611 -88.01 -32.31 -57.48
N LEU A 612 -88.24 -33.48 -56.88
CA LEU A 612 -87.46 -34.70 -57.17
C LEU A 612 -87.71 -35.22 -58.59
N ILE A 613 -88.90 -34.98 -59.14
CA ILE A 613 -89.24 -35.27 -60.54
C ILE A 613 -88.54 -34.29 -61.49
N LYS A 614 -88.50 -33.00 -61.16
CA LYS A 614 -87.69 -32.02 -61.93
C LYS A 614 -86.19 -32.38 -61.89
N PHE A 615 -85.70 -32.91 -60.77
CA PHE A 615 -84.33 -33.42 -60.68
C PHE A 615 -84.10 -34.66 -61.56
N SER A 616 -85.09 -35.55 -61.71
CA SER A 616 -84.96 -36.72 -62.58
C SER A 616 -84.85 -36.33 -64.07
N GLN A 617 -85.44 -35.20 -64.48
CA GLN A 617 -85.27 -34.62 -65.82
C GLN A 617 -83.88 -33.99 -66.06
N SER A 618 -83.07 -33.76 -65.02
CA SER A 618 -81.73 -33.16 -65.13
C SER A 618 -80.62 -34.14 -65.55
N SER A 619 -80.96 -35.39 -65.87
CA SER A 619 -80.00 -36.44 -66.22
C SER A 619 -79.21 -36.15 -67.51
N SER A 620 -79.82 -35.52 -68.51
CA SER A 620 -79.15 -35.14 -69.77
C SER A 620 -78.08 -34.07 -69.53
N TYR A 621 -78.40 -33.06 -68.72
CA TYR A 621 -77.46 -32.02 -68.29
C TYR A 621 -76.28 -32.61 -67.51
N LEU A 622 -76.54 -33.53 -66.57
CA LEU A 622 -75.47 -34.21 -65.82
C LEU A 622 -74.56 -35.04 -66.74
N GLN A 623 -75.09 -35.71 -67.76
CA GLN A 623 -74.28 -36.46 -68.73
C GLN A 623 -73.39 -35.54 -69.56
N GLU A 624 -73.90 -34.38 -70.01
CA GLU A 624 -73.11 -33.38 -70.74
C GLU A 624 -72.01 -32.76 -69.87
N GLN A 625 -72.32 -32.43 -68.61
CA GLN A 625 -71.35 -31.94 -67.63
C GLN A 625 -70.27 -32.99 -67.29
N ILE A 626 -70.61 -34.28 -67.25
CA ILE A 626 -69.63 -35.36 -67.06
C ILE A 626 -68.72 -35.50 -68.29
N LYS A 627 -69.28 -35.42 -69.51
CA LYS A 627 -68.49 -35.50 -70.75
C LYS A 627 -67.51 -34.33 -70.85
N THR A 628 -67.96 -33.11 -70.60
CA THR A 628 -67.11 -31.90 -70.60
C THR A 628 -66.03 -31.97 -69.51
N LEU A 629 -66.35 -32.41 -68.30
CA LEU A 629 -65.32 -32.61 -67.26
C LEU A 629 -64.32 -33.71 -67.62
N HIS A 630 -64.73 -34.75 -68.36
CA HIS A 630 -63.83 -35.81 -68.78
C HIS A 630 -62.81 -35.30 -69.82
N THR A 631 -63.23 -34.50 -70.80
CA THR A 631 -62.32 -33.88 -71.77
C THR A 631 -61.38 -32.88 -71.11
N GLU A 632 -61.87 -32.06 -70.18
CA GLU A 632 -61.03 -31.16 -69.37
C GLU A 632 -59.98 -31.93 -68.54
N LEU A 633 -60.37 -33.04 -67.91
CA LEU A 633 -59.44 -33.89 -67.15
C LEU A 633 -58.39 -34.55 -68.05
N GLN A 634 -58.76 -34.97 -69.26
CA GLN A 634 -57.81 -35.51 -70.22
C GLN A 634 -56.77 -34.45 -70.65
N LEU A 635 -57.21 -33.23 -70.96
CA LEU A 635 -56.33 -32.10 -71.29
C LEU A 635 -55.38 -31.76 -70.13
N LEU A 636 -55.92 -31.61 -68.90
CA LEU A 636 -55.12 -31.36 -67.70
C LEU A 636 -54.12 -32.50 -67.44
N GLY A 637 -54.52 -33.75 -67.65
CA GLY A 637 -53.62 -34.92 -67.52
C GLY A 637 -52.45 -34.88 -68.51
N GLN A 638 -52.69 -34.46 -69.76
CA GLN A 638 -51.63 -34.29 -70.76
C GLN A 638 -50.65 -33.18 -70.37
N GLU A 639 -51.15 -32.04 -69.87
CA GLU A 639 -50.30 -30.94 -69.39
C GLU A 639 -49.46 -31.31 -68.16
N ILE A 640 -50.03 -32.07 -67.23
CA ILE A 640 -49.31 -32.62 -66.06
C ILE A 640 -48.18 -33.55 -66.52
N ASN A 641 -48.45 -34.45 -67.46
CA ASN A 641 -47.44 -35.35 -68.00
C ASN A 641 -46.33 -34.60 -68.77
N ALA A 642 -46.69 -33.57 -69.54
CA ALA A 642 -45.72 -32.73 -70.24
C ALA A 642 -44.81 -31.97 -69.27
N THR A 643 -45.39 -31.33 -68.24
CA THR A 643 -44.62 -30.62 -67.20
C THR A 643 -43.73 -31.56 -66.37
N GLN A 644 -44.19 -32.78 -66.10
CA GLN A 644 -43.39 -33.82 -65.44
C GLN A 644 -42.18 -34.24 -66.27
N LYS A 645 -42.32 -34.42 -67.59
CA LYS A 645 -41.20 -34.74 -68.49
C LYS A 645 -40.14 -33.63 -68.52
N VAL A 646 -40.56 -32.36 -68.52
CA VAL A 646 -39.63 -31.22 -68.46
C VAL A 646 -38.91 -31.19 -67.11
N LEU A 647 -39.60 -31.46 -66.01
CA LEU A 647 -38.99 -31.55 -64.67
C LEU A 647 -37.96 -32.69 -64.57
N THR A 648 -38.18 -33.84 -65.19
CA THR A 648 -37.18 -34.93 -65.21
C THR A 648 -35.95 -34.56 -66.03
N GLN A 649 -36.12 -33.91 -67.19
CA GLN A 649 -34.98 -33.40 -67.99
C GLN A 649 -34.14 -32.37 -67.22
N GLN A 650 -34.78 -31.45 -66.49
CA GLN A 650 -34.06 -30.49 -65.65
C GLN A 650 -33.27 -31.17 -64.53
N LYS A 651 -33.81 -32.23 -63.91
CA LYS A 651 -33.08 -33.01 -62.89
C LYS A 651 -31.79 -33.63 -63.43
N GLU A 652 -31.79 -34.14 -64.65
CA GLU A 652 -30.59 -34.69 -65.29
C GLU A 652 -29.53 -33.60 -65.59
N ILE A 653 -29.96 -32.42 -66.02
CA ILE A 653 -29.07 -31.27 -66.24
C ILE A 653 -28.40 -30.86 -64.91
N PHE A 654 -29.16 -30.85 -63.80
CA PHE A 654 -28.61 -30.58 -62.47
C PHE A 654 -27.57 -31.63 -62.04
N ALA A 655 -27.82 -32.91 -62.31
CA ALA A 655 -26.87 -33.98 -62.00
C ALA A 655 -25.53 -33.82 -62.76
N LYS A 656 -25.58 -33.53 -64.07
CA LYS A 656 -24.37 -33.27 -64.88
C LYS A 656 -23.60 -32.04 -64.38
N ARG A 657 -24.30 -30.96 -64.05
CA ARG A 657 -23.66 -29.74 -63.51
C ARG A 657 -23.04 -29.95 -62.13
N LEU A 658 -23.64 -30.79 -61.29
CA LEU A 658 -23.06 -31.16 -60.00
C LEU A 658 -21.72 -31.90 -60.19
N GLN A 659 -21.63 -32.80 -61.16
CA GLN A 659 -20.37 -33.49 -61.50
C GLN A 659 -19.29 -32.51 -61.97
N ILE A 660 -19.64 -31.56 -62.85
CA ILE A 660 -18.70 -30.51 -63.32
C ILE A 660 -18.22 -29.65 -62.14
N LYS A 661 -19.14 -29.25 -61.25
CA LYS A 661 -18.81 -28.48 -60.05
C LYS A 661 -17.84 -29.25 -59.15
N GLN A 662 -18.05 -30.55 -58.95
CA GLN A 662 -17.13 -31.41 -58.19
C GLN A 662 -15.74 -31.51 -58.87
N ALA A 663 -15.68 -31.63 -60.20
CA ALA A 663 -14.43 -31.68 -60.95
C ALA A 663 -13.62 -30.37 -60.81
N ILE A 664 -14.27 -29.21 -60.95
CA ILE A 664 -13.62 -27.90 -60.77
C ILE A 664 -13.11 -27.73 -59.33
N TYR A 665 -13.87 -28.19 -58.32
CA TYR A 665 -13.40 -28.15 -56.94
C TYR A 665 -12.19 -29.05 -56.71
N LYS A 666 -12.14 -30.25 -57.30
CA LYS A 666 -10.95 -31.11 -57.24
C LYS A 666 -9.72 -30.40 -57.82
N GLU A 667 -9.85 -29.76 -58.98
CA GLU A 667 -8.75 -28.99 -59.58
C GLU A 667 -8.32 -27.79 -58.73
N LEU A 668 -9.28 -27.04 -58.18
CA LEU A 668 -9.01 -25.94 -57.26
C LEU A 668 -8.27 -26.42 -56.00
N THR A 669 -8.62 -27.60 -55.47
CA THR A 669 -7.89 -28.19 -54.34
C THR A 669 -6.46 -28.59 -54.72
N ASN A 670 -6.23 -29.15 -55.91
CA ASN A 670 -4.90 -29.48 -56.40
C ASN A 670 -4.01 -28.25 -56.60
N VAL A 671 -4.56 -27.17 -57.19
CA VAL A 671 -3.82 -25.90 -57.33
C VAL A 671 -3.50 -25.30 -55.95
N ARG A 672 -4.43 -25.42 -54.99
CA ARG A 672 -4.23 -24.94 -53.62
C ARG A 672 -3.13 -25.72 -52.88
N THR A 673 -3.07 -27.04 -53.02
CA THR A 673 -2.03 -27.87 -52.38
C THR A 673 -0.66 -27.59 -53.00
N GLN A 674 -0.57 -27.47 -54.33
CA GLN A 674 0.66 -27.10 -55.03
C GLN A 674 1.18 -25.72 -54.61
N LEU A 675 0.31 -24.70 -54.58
CA LEU A 675 0.67 -23.36 -54.10
C LEU A 675 1.17 -23.38 -52.65
N ALA A 676 0.58 -24.20 -51.77
CA ALA A 676 1.01 -24.31 -50.38
C ALA A 676 2.41 -24.92 -50.24
N VAL A 677 2.76 -25.90 -51.08
CA VAL A 677 4.12 -26.49 -51.12
C VAL A 677 5.14 -25.47 -51.61
N GLU A 678 4.84 -24.77 -52.71
CA GLU A 678 5.73 -23.76 -53.28
C GLU A 678 5.97 -22.58 -52.31
N GLN A 679 4.93 -22.13 -51.60
CA GLN A 679 5.06 -21.10 -50.57
C GLN A 679 6.04 -21.49 -49.46
N LYS A 680 6.04 -22.76 -49.03
CA LYS A 680 7.01 -23.25 -48.04
C LYS A 680 8.42 -23.19 -48.61
N ILE A 681 8.64 -23.63 -49.85
CA ILE A 681 9.96 -23.62 -50.51
C ILE A 681 10.48 -22.18 -50.67
N VAL A 682 9.63 -21.26 -51.13
CA VAL A 682 9.96 -19.83 -51.26
C VAL A 682 10.35 -19.22 -49.91
N SER A 683 9.67 -19.59 -48.82
CA SER A 683 10.01 -19.13 -47.47
C SER A 683 11.41 -19.60 -47.02
N ILE A 684 11.77 -20.84 -47.37
CA ILE A 684 13.10 -21.41 -47.09
C ILE A 684 14.19 -20.70 -47.92
N VAL A 685 13.96 -20.47 -49.21
CA VAL A 685 14.91 -19.75 -50.07
C VAL A 685 15.10 -18.32 -49.59
N LYS A 686 14.01 -17.62 -49.24
CA LYS A 686 14.05 -16.25 -48.69
C LYS A 686 14.84 -16.18 -47.39
N THR A 687 14.60 -17.10 -46.45
CA THR A 687 15.32 -17.12 -45.17
C THR A 687 16.81 -17.40 -45.35
N LYS A 688 17.19 -18.30 -46.28
CA LYS A 688 18.59 -18.55 -46.63
C LYS A 688 19.27 -17.32 -47.25
N LEU A 689 18.61 -16.62 -48.17
CA LEU A 689 19.11 -15.37 -48.76
C LEU A 689 19.29 -14.26 -47.70
N MET A 690 18.30 -14.07 -46.82
CA MET A 690 18.40 -13.10 -45.72
C MET A 690 19.54 -13.44 -44.75
N ARG A 691 19.80 -14.73 -44.51
CA ARG A 691 20.91 -15.19 -43.67
C ARG A 691 22.27 -14.88 -44.30
N LEU A 692 22.42 -15.10 -45.62
CA LEU A 692 23.65 -14.77 -46.34
C LEU A 692 23.92 -13.27 -46.38
N ASP A 693 22.89 -12.44 -46.62
CA ASP A 693 23.02 -10.98 -46.56
C ASP A 693 23.37 -10.51 -45.13
N ALA A 694 22.72 -11.08 -44.10
CA ALA A 694 23.07 -10.80 -42.71
C ALA A 694 24.52 -11.18 -42.36
N GLN A 695 25.04 -12.29 -42.89
CA GLN A 695 26.44 -12.68 -42.72
C GLN A 695 27.40 -11.69 -43.38
N ARG A 696 27.10 -11.22 -44.61
CA ARG A 696 27.90 -10.19 -45.28
C ARG A 696 27.92 -8.86 -44.52
N ARG A 697 26.76 -8.39 -44.07
CA ARG A 697 26.65 -7.18 -43.25
C ARG A 697 27.39 -7.34 -41.92
N LEU A 698 27.25 -8.48 -41.26
CA LEU A 698 27.97 -8.74 -40.01
C LEU A 698 29.48 -8.62 -40.21
N LEU A 699 30.02 -9.22 -41.28
CA LEU A 699 31.44 -9.14 -41.62
C LEU A 699 31.90 -7.69 -41.85
N SER A 700 31.09 -6.85 -42.51
CA SER A 700 31.41 -5.42 -42.69
C SER A 700 31.30 -4.59 -41.39
N PHE A 701 30.51 -5.04 -40.41
CA PHE A 701 30.36 -4.36 -39.11
C PHE A 701 31.40 -4.79 -38.05
N ILE A 702 32.06 -5.95 -38.19
CA ILE A 702 33.04 -6.45 -37.22
C ILE A 702 34.15 -5.42 -36.87
N PRO A 703 34.74 -4.68 -37.83
CA PRO A 703 35.74 -3.65 -37.51
C PRO A 703 35.20 -2.53 -36.61
N ARG A 704 33.96 -2.07 -36.86
CA ARG A 704 33.28 -1.01 -36.09
C ARG A 704 32.83 -1.50 -34.70
N VAL A 705 32.41 -2.76 -34.60
CA VAL A 705 32.06 -3.39 -33.32
C VAL A 705 33.31 -3.67 -32.49
N LYS A 706 34.43 -4.08 -33.10
CA LYS A 706 35.74 -4.19 -32.43
C LYS A 706 36.13 -2.87 -31.77
N ALA A 707 35.92 -1.70 -32.40
CA ALA A 707 36.19 -0.41 -31.77
C ALA A 707 35.31 -0.11 -30.53
N LEU A 708 34.06 -0.60 -30.51
CA LEU A 708 33.15 -0.49 -29.35
C LEU A 708 33.42 -1.54 -28.28
N THR A 709 33.83 -2.74 -28.69
CA THR A 709 34.21 -3.82 -27.77
C THR A 709 35.62 -3.65 -27.24
N ILE A 710 36.55 -2.97 -27.91
CA ILE A 710 37.83 -2.56 -27.32
C ILE A 710 37.55 -1.58 -26.17
N ARG A 711 36.58 -0.66 -26.32
CA ARG A 711 36.10 0.19 -25.20
C ARG A 711 35.35 -0.59 -24.09
N TYR A 712 34.97 -1.85 -24.30
CA TYR A 712 34.25 -2.70 -23.33
C TYR A 712 35.10 -3.87 -22.76
N ASN A 713 36.05 -4.38 -23.55
CA ASN A 713 36.92 -5.53 -23.26
C ASN A 713 38.35 -5.09 -22.92
N ALA A 714 38.73 -3.82 -23.10
CA ALA A 714 39.91 -3.25 -22.43
C ALA A 714 39.75 -3.22 -20.90
N VAL A 715 38.61 -3.65 -20.35
CA VAL A 715 38.44 -3.97 -18.93
C VAL A 715 39.28 -5.18 -18.50
N GLY A 716 39.72 -6.04 -19.42
CA GLY A 716 40.63 -7.15 -19.13
C GLY A 716 42.12 -6.75 -19.05
N SER A 717 42.50 -5.56 -19.55
CA SER A 717 43.90 -5.12 -19.68
C SER A 717 44.13 -3.65 -19.26
N MET A 718 43.16 -3.00 -18.60
CA MET A 718 43.29 -1.63 -18.08
C MET A 718 43.15 -1.61 -16.56
N ASN A 719 43.79 -0.61 -15.94
CA ASN A 719 43.71 -0.36 -14.51
C ASN A 719 42.24 -0.12 -14.07
N ALA A 720 41.88 -0.62 -12.88
CA ALA A 720 40.51 -0.57 -12.35
C ALA A 720 39.88 0.85 -12.28
N ALA A 721 40.71 1.89 -12.31
CA ALA A 721 40.26 3.29 -12.35
C ALA A 721 39.63 3.69 -13.70
N GLU A 722 40.19 3.23 -14.81
CA GLU A 722 39.76 3.61 -16.16
C GLU A 722 38.49 2.85 -16.58
N ALA A 723 38.39 1.57 -16.19
CA ALA A 723 37.16 0.79 -16.33
C ALA A 723 35.99 1.43 -15.57
N ASN A 724 36.24 1.93 -14.36
CA ASN A 724 35.24 2.67 -13.58
C ASN A 724 34.87 4.02 -14.21
N ALA A 725 35.82 4.74 -14.82
CA ALA A 725 35.56 6.00 -15.51
C ALA A 725 34.68 5.82 -16.76
N ALA A 726 34.94 4.80 -17.58
CA ALA A 726 34.12 4.46 -18.74
C ALA A 726 32.69 4.05 -18.34
N GLN A 727 32.56 3.23 -17.29
CA GLN A 727 31.27 2.81 -16.76
C GLN A 727 30.49 3.98 -16.14
N GLN A 728 31.19 4.92 -15.48
CA GLN A 728 30.61 6.16 -14.97
C GLN A 728 30.15 7.08 -16.09
N ASN A 729 30.90 7.22 -17.19
CA ASN A 729 30.50 8.05 -18.34
C ASN A 729 29.27 7.49 -19.06
N ILE A 730 29.17 6.16 -19.22
CA ILE A 730 27.96 5.52 -19.77
C ILE A 730 26.77 5.72 -18.81
N GLN A 731 26.97 5.52 -17.50
CA GLN A 731 25.93 5.78 -16.51
C GLN A 731 25.49 7.25 -16.50
N GLN A 732 26.42 8.19 -16.59
CA GLN A 732 26.14 9.62 -16.65
C GLN A 732 25.38 9.97 -17.93
N THR A 733 25.78 9.42 -19.08
CA THR A 733 25.10 9.65 -20.37
C THR A 733 23.68 9.09 -20.36
N VAL A 734 23.50 7.86 -19.87
CA VAL A 734 22.18 7.24 -19.66
C VAL A 734 21.36 8.06 -18.67
N GLN A 735 21.96 8.54 -17.58
CA GLN A 735 21.28 9.35 -16.59
C GLN A 735 20.88 10.72 -17.15
N LEU A 736 21.67 11.31 -18.03
CA LEU A 736 21.42 12.60 -18.68
C LEU A 736 20.30 12.47 -19.73
N VAL A 737 20.32 11.41 -20.53
CA VAL A 737 19.26 11.06 -21.49
C VAL A 737 17.95 10.75 -20.76
N MET A 738 18.00 9.96 -19.69
CA MET A 738 16.83 9.68 -18.85
C MET A 738 16.31 10.94 -18.15
N ARG A 739 17.18 11.87 -17.74
CA ARG A 739 16.77 13.14 -17.13
C ARG A 739 16.11 14.09 -18.14
N ARG A 740 16.54 14.09 -19.41
CA ARG A 740 15.91 14.90 -20.48
C ARG A 740 14.58 14.31 -20.97
N LEU A 741 14.46 12.99 -21.06
CA LEU A 741 13.25 12.31 -21.57
C LEU A 741 12.16 12.07 -20.51
N VAL A 742 12.53 11.79 -19.26
CA VAL A 742 11.57 11.45 -18.17
C VAL A 742 11.06 12.68 -17.42
N ASP A 743 11.76 13.81 -17.51
CA ASP A 743 11.35 15.08 -16.89
C ASP A 743 11.15 16.21 -17.92
N PRO A 744 10.12 16.14 -18.79
CA PRO A 744 9.54 17.37 -19.26
C PRO A 744 9.03 18.13 -18.03
N LYS A 745 9.53 19.35 -17.82
CA LYS A 745 8.93 20.34 -16.90
C LYS A 745 7.47 20.46 -17.30
N MET A 746 6.58 19.73 -16.63
CA MET A 746 5.16 19.81 -16.94
C MET A 746 4.65 21.16 -16.46
N LYS A 747 4.54 22.09 -17.39
CA LYS A 747 3.71 23.28 -17.27
C LYS A 747 2.33 22.86 -17.80
N TYR A 748 1.49 22.27 -16.95
CA TYR A 748 0.09 22.04 -17.30
C TYR A 748 -0.85 22.41 -16.17
N SER A 749 -1.93 23.04 -16.61
CA SER A 749 -2.72 23.96 -15.82
C SER A 749 -3.77 23.23 -15.00
N ILE A 750 -3.71 23.49 -13.70
CA ILE A 750 -4.84 23.28 -12.79
C ILE A 750 -6.14 23.88 -13.38
N ASP A 751 -6.00 24.85 -14.28
CA ASP A 751 -7.05 25.61 -14.95
C ASP A 751 -7.98 24.75 -15.81
N LYS A 752 -7.50 23.72 -16.52
CA LYS A 752 -8.40 22.86 -17.33
C LYS A 752 -9.49 22.16 -16.52
N ILE A 753 -9.21 21.81 -15.26
CA ILE A 753 -10.19 21.20 -14.33
C ILE A 753 -11.28 22.21 -13.95
N PHE A 754 -10.87 23.46 -13.75
CA PHE A 754 -11.78 24.54 -13.41
C PHE A 754 -12.62 24.95 -14.61
N ASP A 755 -12.01 25.05 -15.79
CA ASP A 755 -12.65 25.55 -17.00
C ASP A 755 -13.76 24.61 -17.50
N ALA A 756 -13.59 23.28 -17.36
CA ALA A 756 -14.64 22.30 -17.71
C ALA A 756 -15.93 22.46 -16.88
N LYS A 757 -15.82 22.75 -15.58
CA LYS A 757 -16.99 22.96 -14.68
C LYS A 757 -17.61 24.35 -14.81
N LEU A 758 -16.95 25.24 -15.53
CA LEU A 758 -17.32 26.64 -15.67
C LEU A 758 -17.79 27.00 -17.08
N ARG A 759 -17.76 26.04 -18.02
CA ARG A 759 -18.05 26.22 -19.44
C ARG A 759 -19.47 26.73 -19.72
N THR A 760 -20.44 26.38 -18.88
CA THR A 760 -21.87 26.76 -19.02
C THR A 760 -22.24 28.01 -18.23
N LYS A 761 -21.26 28.73 -17.67
CA LYS A 761 -21.49 29.86 -16.77
C LYS A 761 -20.91 31.14 -17.36
N SER A 762 -21.55 32.28 -17.07
CA SER A 762 -21.02 33.60 -17.43
C SER A 762 -19.56 33.75 -16.99
N LYS A 763 -18.70 34.30 -17.88
CA LYS A 763 -17.24 34.44 -17.69
C LYS A 763 -16.87 35.07 -16.34
N LYS A 764 -17.60 36.12 -15.93
CA LYS A 764 -17.42 36.81 -14.62
C LYS A 764 -17.69 35.86 -13.46
N THR A 765 -18.82 35.16 -13.52
CA THR A 765 -19.30 34.22 -12.51
C THR A 765 -18.37 33.00 -12.38
N ALA A 766 -17.80 32.56 -13.51
CA ALA A 766 -16.81 31.51 -13.60
C ALA A 766 -15.48 31.91 -12.95
N ALA A 767 -14.96 33.10 -13.28
CA ALA A 767 -13.73 33.62 -12.69
C ALA A 767 -13.81 33.74 -11.17
N ILE A 768 -14.93 34.25 -10.63
CA ILE A 768 -15.15 34.37 -9.18
C ILE A 768 -15.12 32.99 -8.50
N ARG A 769 -15.83 32.00 -9.07
CA ARG A 769 -15.85 30.62 -8.54
C ARG A 769 -14.46 29.97 -8.62
N LYS A 770 -13.73 30.17 -9.72
CA LYS A 770 -12.35 29.70 -9.90
C LYS A 770 -11.44 30.29 -8.82
N LYS A 771 -11.46 31.61 -8.61
CA LYS A 771 -10.68 32.30 -7.56
C LYS A 771 -11.04 31.80 -6.16
N LYS A 772 -12.33 31.59 -5.88
CA LYS A 772 -12.81 31.04 -4.59
C LYS A 772 -12.28 29.63 -4.36
N TRP A 773 -12.37 28.74 -5.36
CA TRP A 773 -11.85 27.38 -5.25
C TRP A 773 -10.33 27.33 -5.13
N GLN A 774 -9.60 28.12 -5.91
CA GLN A 774 -8.15 28.25 -5.79
C GLN A 774 -7.75 28.73 -4.39
N SER A 775 -8.49 29.70 -3.83
CA SER A 775 -8.27 30.18 -2.47
C SER A 775 -8.51 29.09 -1.41
N LEU A 776 -9.64 28.38 -1.50
CA LEU A 776 -9.94 27.28 -0.58
C LEU A 776 -8.91 26.15 -0.68
N LEU A 777 -8.45 25.80 -1.90
CA LEU A 777 -7.42 24.80 -2.11
C LEU A 777 -6.06 25.24 -1.55
N LYS A 778 -5.72 26.54 -1.70
CA LYS A 778 -4.50 27.15 -1.15
C LYS A 778 -4.44 27.07 0.38
N TYR A 779 -5.56 27.26 1.07
CA TYR A 779 -5.61 27.26 2.54
C TYR A 779 -5.86 25.88 3.14
N PHE A 780 -6.76 25.08 2.55
CA PHE A 780 -7.22 23.82 3.15
C PHE A 780 -6.67 22.56 2.49
N GLY A 781 -6.01 22.66 1.34
CA GLY A 781 -5.53 21.49 0.58
C GLY A 781 -4.60 20.59 1.38
N GLY A 782 -3.73 21.16 2.23
CA GLY A 782 -2.78 20.39 3.05
C GLY A 782 -3.38 19.69 4.27
N ILE A 783 -4.59 20.08 4.69
CA ILE A 783 -5.32 19.48 5.82
C ILE A 783 -6.59 18.73 5.37
N ALA A 784 -6.91 18.70 4.08
CA ALA A 784 -8.13 18.10 3.57
C ALA A 784 -8.32 16.63 4.00
N ASN A 785 -7.22 15.87 4.05
CA ASN A 785 -7.23 14.48 4.47
C ASN A 785 -7.39 14.28 5.99
N MET A 786 -7.26 15.34 6.81
CA MET A 786 -7.54 15.28 8.25
C MET A 786 -9.02 15.07 8.55
N THR A 787 -9.91 15.34 7.58
CA THR A 787 -11.36 15.08 7.73
C THR A 787 -11.69 13.62 7.99
N LYS A 788 -10.77 12.69 7.67
CA LYS A 788 -10.90 11.26 7.97
C LYS A 788 -10.57 10.90 9.42
N LEU A 789 -10.03 11.84 10.20
CA LEU A 789 -9.62 11.63 11.58
C LEU A 789 -10.71 12.07 12.56
N THR A 790 -10.84 11.32 13.65
CA THR A 790 -11.68 11.69 14.79
C THR A 790 -11.04 12.82 15.60
N ARG A 791 -11.85 13.57 16.39
CA ARG A 791 -11.35 14.66 17.24
C ARG A 791 -10.25 14.20 18.21
N LYS A 792 -10.38 13.00 18.77
CA LYS A 792 -9.37 12.38 19.65
C LYS A 792 -8.08 12.03 18.92
N GLN A 793 -8.14 11.66 17.64
CA GLN A 793 -6.95 11.46 16.82
C GLN A 793 -6.27 12.79 16.50
N ILE A 794 -7.05 13.84 16.24
CA ILE A 794 -6.53 15.18 15.98
C ILE A 794 -5.79 15.74 17.20
N SER A 795 -6.32 15.60 18.42
CA SER A 795 -5.61 16.03 19.64
C SER A 795 -4.33 15.22 19.91
N ASN A 796 -4.26 13.98 19.41
CA ASN A 796 -3.06 13.14 19.47
C ASN A 796 -2.03 13.45 18.37
N ASN A 797 -2.32 14.38 17.45
CA ASN A 797 -1.35 14.82 16.46
C ASN A 797 -0.14 15.49 17.13
N ILE A 798 0.96 15.59 16.37
CA ILE A 798 2.10 16.42 16.75
C ILE A 798 2.27 17.51 15.72
N ALA A 799 2.29 18.76 16.20
CA ALA A 799 2.56 19.91 15.35
C ALA A 799 4.07 20.12 15.22
N ILE A 800 4.55 20.30 14.00
CA ILE A 800 5.92 20.72 13.70
C ILE A 800 5.83 22.14 13.14
N ILE A 801 6.25 23.14 13.91
CA ILE A 801 6.07 24.56 13.58
C ILE A 801 7.43 25.19 13.25
N ILE A 802 7.47 25.93 12.13
CA ILE A 802 8.63 26.71 11.67
C ILE A 802 8.19 28.16 11.54
N GLY A 803 8.97 29.11 12.05
CA GLY A 803 8.56 30.52 12.13
C GLY A 803 7.53 30.71 13.26
N GLN A 804 7.95 30.57 14.52
CA GLN A 804 7.04 30.64 15.67
C GLN A 804 6.31 31.99 15.76
N GLN A 805 7.02 33.09 15.44
CA GLN A 805 6.44 34.45 15.48
C GLN A 805 5.31 34.62 14.47
N GLU A 806 5.51 34.22 13.22
CA GLU A 806 4.48 34.27 12.17
C GLU A 806 3.28 33.36 12.49
N ASN A 807 3.51 32.26 13.22
CA ASN A 807 2.55 31.21 13.46
C ASN A 807 2.02 31.18 14.91
N MET A 808 2.02 32.32 15.60
CA MET A 808 1.62 32.39 17.00
C MET A 808 0.18 31.91 17.24
N ASN A 809 -0.73 32.15 16.30
CA ASN A 809 -2.11 31.65 16.37
C ASN A 809 -2.16 30.11 16.35
N ALA A 810 -1.31 29.48 15.53
CA ALA A 810 -1.19 28.03 15.49
C ALA A 810 -0.67 27.47 16.83
N VAL A 811 0.34 28.12 17.40
CA VAL A 811 0.93 27.75 18.71
C VAL A 811 -0.14 27.83 19.80
N ARG A 812 -0.90 28.93 19.86
CA ARG A 812 -1.98 29.12 20.84
C ARG A 812 -3.09 28.07 20.69
N GLU A 813 -3.54 27.80 19.47
CA GLU A 813 -4.56 26.78 19.23
C GLU A 813 -4.08 25.37 19.56
N CYS A 814 -2.84 25.01 19.18
CA CYS A 814 -2.26 23.71 19.53
C CYS A 814 -2.17 23.54 21.05
N LYS A 815 -1.76 24.59 21.77
CA LYS A 815 -1.71 24.59 23.24
C LYS A 815 -3.11 24.40 23.85
N LYS A 816 -4.13 25.11 23.35
CA LYS A 816 -5.53 24.95 23.79
C LYS A 816 -6.06 23.52 23.55
N MET A 817 -5.66 22.89 22.44
CA MET A 817 -6.06 21.53 22.08
C MET A 817 -5.22 20.42 22.73
N GLY A 818 -4.19 20.77 23.51
CA GLY A 818 -3.26 19.82 24.13
C GLY A 818 -2.36 19.08 23.13
N ILE A 819 -2.20 19.61 21.92
CA ILE A 819 -1.36 19.02 20.87
C ILE A 819 0.11 19.29 21.20
N LYS A 820 0.93 18.23 21.16
CA LYS A 820 2.37 18.34 21.39
C LYS A 820 3.06 19.05 20.23
N MET A 821 3.96 19.99 20.54
CA MET A 821 4.60 20.86 19.55
C MET A 821 6.11 20.66 19.51
N LEU A 822 6.63 20.57 18.29
CA LEU A 822 8.05 20.63 17.98
C LEU A 822 8.31 21.90 17.16
N ASN A 823 9.12 22.81 17.70
CA ASN A 823 9.39 24.09 17.04
C ASN A 823 10.86 24.24 16.68
N ILE A 824 11.12 24.78 15.50
CA ILE A 824 12.40 25.44 15.21
C ILE A 824 12.30 26.84 15.82
N VAL A 825 13.26 27.20 16.67
CA VAL A 825 13.21 28.41 17.49
C VAL A 825 14.46 29.24 17.18
N ASP A 826 14.26 30.42 16.59
CA ASP A 826 15.35 31.38 16.41
C ASP A 826 15.47 32.31 17.63
N THR A 827 16.46 33.20 17.63
CA THR A 827 16.79 34.09 18.75
C THR A 827 15.65 35.01 19.15
N ASN A 828 14.73 35.33 18.24
CA ASN A 828 13.52 36.12 18.44
C ASN A 828 12.30 35.30 18.92
N CYS A 829 12.42 33.99 19.09
CA CYS A 829 11.33 33.09 19.47
C CYS A 829 11.36 32.73 20.97
N ASN A 830 10.23 32.37 21.56
CA ASN A 830 10.17 31.93 22.96
C ASN A 830 10.21 30.38 23.06
N PRO A 831 11.32 29.79 23.56
CA PRO A 831 11.48 28.35 23.65
C PRO A 831 10.53 27.69 24.67
N ALA A 832 9.93 28.46 25.59
CA ALA A 832 9.01 27.92 26.60
C ALA A 832 7.63 27.53 26.02
N LEU A 833 7.31 27.95 24.80
CA LEU A 833 6.02 27.68 24.17
C LEU A 833 5.92 26.33 23.46
N ALA A 834 7.02 25.56 23.37
CA ALA A 834 7.06 24.27 22.67
C ALA A 834 7.58 23.15 23.58
N ASP A 835 7.12 21.91 23.36
CA ASP A 835 7.58 20.74 24.13
C ASP A 835 8.97 20.27 23.69
N HIS A 836 9.25 20.38 22.38
CA HIS A 836 10.52 20.01 21.79
C HIS A 836 11.03 21.18 20.93
N ILE A 837 12.15 21.76 21.30
CA ILE A 837 12.74 22.88 20.56
C ILE A 837 13.94 22.42 19.75
N ILE A 838 14.22 23.12 18.66
CA ILE A 838 15.46 23.03 17.91
C ILE A 838 15.95 24.48 17.73
N PRO A 839 16.92 24.95 18.55
CA PRO A 839 17.43 26.30 18.41
C PRO A 839 18.25 26.39 17.13
N ALA A 840 17.75 27.09 16.11
CA ALA A 840 18.40 27.20 14.81
C ALA A 840 17.75 28.33 14.00
N ASN A 841 18.50 28.82 13.02
CA ASN A 841 18.02 29.77 12.02
C ASN A 841 16.78 29.24 11.27
N ASP A 842 15.64 29.92 11.37
CA ASP A 842 14.42 29.62 10.60
C ASP A 842 14.18 30.57 9.41
N ASP A 843 15.04 31.55 9.18
CA ASP A 843 15.05 32.41 7.99
C ASP A 843 15.79 31.75 6.82
N SER A 844 16.79 30.91 7.08
CA SER A 844 17.59 30.28 6.03
C SER A 844 16.92 29.05 5.42
N ARG A 845 16.77 29.04 4.08
CA ARG A 845 16.25 27.89 3.32
C ARG A 845 17.06 26.62 3.57
N ASN A 846 18.39 26.73 3.64
CA ASN A 846 19.29 25.59 3.83
C ASN A 846 19.16 25.02 5.24
N SER A 847 19.02 25.89 6.25
CA SER A 847 18.81 25.50 7.64
C SER A 847 17.51 24.71 7.82
N ILE A 848 16.38 25.30 7.36
CA ILE A 848 15.07 24.64 7.41
C ILE A 848 15.10 23.31 6.65
N LYS A 849 15.67 23.29 5.45
CA LYS A 849 15.79 22.07 4.64
C LYS A 849 16.59 20.99 5.35
N TYR A 850 17.70 21.34 6.00
CA TYR A 850 18.52 20.40 6.76
C TYR A 850 17.71 19.75 7.90
N VAL A 851 17.07 20.56 8.73
CA VAL A 851 16.28 20.08 9.87
C VAL A 851 15.08 19.24 9.40
N LEU A 852 14.32 19.71 8.41
CA LEU A 852 13.18 18.98 7.86
C LEU A 852 13.59 17.65 7.21
N THR A 853 14.74 17.60 6.54
CA THR A 853 15.25 16.35 5.93
C THR A 853 15.57 15.32 7.02
N GLN A 854 16.21 15.74 8.12
CA GLN A 854 16.45 14.85 9.26
C GLN A 854 15.13 14.36 9.87
N LEU A 855 14.18 15.26 10.14
CA LEU A 855 12.86 14.87 10.66
C LEU A 855 12.14 13.89 9.73
N LEU A 856 12.11 14.17 8.43
CA LEU A 856 11.50 13.33 7.40
C LEU A 856 12.10 11.92 7.39
N THR A 857 13.43 11.81 7.41
CA THR A 857 14.11 10.50 7.40
C THR A 857 13.72 9.67 8.62
N TYR A 858 13.73 10.25 9.82
CA TYR A 858 13.36 9.55 11.06
C TYR A 858 11.87 9.17 11.10
N ILE A 859 10.97 10.04 10.63
CA ILE A 859 9.54 9.73 10.52
C ILE A 859 9.34 8.53 9.59
N ARG A 860 9.94 8.55 8.40
CA ARG A 860 9.77 7.46 7.42
C ARG A 860 10.38 6.15 7.89
N LEU A 861 11.55 6.19 8.52
CA LEU A 861 12.17 5.01 9.11
C LEU A 861 11.27 4.40 10.19
N ALA A 862 10.74 5.22 11.10
CA ALA A 862 9.83 4.76 12.14
C ALA A 862 8.50 4.21 11.59
N GLN A 863 7.93 4.85 10.56
CA GLN A 863 6.75 4.34 9.84
C GLN A 863 7.03 2.96 9.20
N LYS A 864 8.17 2.80 8.53
CA LYS A 864 8.59 1.52 7.91
C LYS A 864 8.82 0.43 8.95
N LEU A 865 9.40 0.78 10.10
CA LEU A 865 9.58 -0.15 11.22
C LEU A 865 8.22 -0.59 11.77
N ARG A 866 7.28 0.35 11.97
CA ARG A 866 5.92 0.04 12.41
C ARG A 866 5.21 -0.92 11.47
N THR A 867 5.24 -0.68 10.16
CA THR A 867 4.57 -1.56 9.18
C THR A 867 5.15 -2.98 9.22
N ARG A 868 6.48 -3.12 9.36
CA ARG A 868 7.12 -4.43 9.52
C ARG A 868 6.69 -5.12 10.81
N MET A 869 6.65 -4.40 11.93
CA MET A 869 6.19 -4.95 13.21
C MET A 869 4.74 -5.42 13.15
N GLN A 870 3.86 -4.66 12.47
CA GLN A 870 2.47 -5.04 12.27
C GLN A 870 2.33 -6.30 11.40
N GLN A 871 3.13 -6.44 10.34
CA GLN A 871 3.17 -7.65 9.50
C GLN A 871 3.63 -8.88 10.30
N VAL A 872 4.66 -8.74 11.14
CA VAL A 872 5.13 -9.82 12.01
C VAL A 872 4.04 -10.21 13.02
N GLN A 873 3.35 -9.24 13.61
CA GLN A 873 2.23 -9.50 14.53
C GLN A 873 1.03 -10.17 13.84
N SER A 874 0.69 -9.79 12.61
CA SER A 874 -0.39 -10.45 11.87
C SER A 874 -0.02 -11.88 11.49
N ASN A 875 1.25 -12.12 11.09
CA ASN A 875 1.72 -13.45 10.72
C ASN A 875 1.76 -14.37 11.93
N THR A 876 2.26 -13.90 13.08
CA THR A 876 2.26 -14.67 14.33
C THR A 876 0.84 -15.01 14.81
N LYS A 877 -0.11 -14.06 14.73
CA LYS A 877 -1.53 -14.33 15.02
C LYS A 877 -2.15 -15.36 14.07
N LYS A 878 -1.84 -15.30 12.77
CA LYS A 878 -2.30 -16.30 11.79
C LYS A 878 -1.76 -17.70 12.11
N VAL A 879 -0.46 -17.80 12.41
CA VAL A 879 0.18 -19.06 12.82
C VAL A 879 -0.47 -19.61 14.10
N GLN A 880 -0.66 -18.78 15.13
CA GLN A 880 -1.33 -19.19 16.36
C GLN A 880 -2.77 -19.66 16.13
N LYS A 881 -3.51 -19.03 15.20
CA LYS A 881 -4.87 -19.44 14.83
C LYS A 881 -4.88 -20.79 14.11
N LEU A 882 -3.91 -21.04 13.22
CA LEU A 882 -3.73 -22.33 12.54
C LEU A 882 -3.42 -23.45 13.53
N PHE A 883 -2.51 -23.22 14.48
CA PHE A 883 -2.18 -24.18 15.54
C PHE A 883 -3.36 -24.46 16.49
N LYS A 884 -4.18 -23.47 16.82
CA LYS A 884 -5.40 -23.70 17.61
C LYS A 884 -6.43 -24.54 16.85
N GLY A 885 -6.56 -24.34 15.54
CA GLY A 885 -7.46 -25.12 14.69
C GLY A 885 -7.09 -26.60 14.59
N THR A 886 -5.79 -26.92 14.50
CA THR A 886 -5.30 -28.31 14.45
C THR A 886 -5.39 -29.04 15.78
N VAL A 887 -5.26 -28.34 16.91
CA VAL A 887 -5.47 -28.95 18.25
C VAL A 887 -6.94 -29.28 18.48
N THR A 888 -7.86 -28.39 18.07
CA THR A 888 -9.31 -28.67 18.18
C THR A 888 -9.77 -29.82 17.28
N SER A 889 -9.23 -29.97 16.07
CA SER A 889 -9.58 -31.10 15.20
C SER A 889 -9.00 -32.44 15.66
N ARG A 890 -7.81 -32.43 16.30
CA ARG A 890 -7.26 -33.63 16.96
C ARG A 890 -8.09 -34.05 18.17
N SER A 891 -8.54 -33.11 19.02
CA SER A 891 -9.39 -33.45 20.18
C SER A 891 -10.75 -34.04 19.79
N LYS A 892 -11.36 -33.57 18.69
CA LYS A 892 -12.61 -34.14 18.16
C LYS A 892 -12.43 -35.52 17.52
N LYS A 893 -11.27 -35.81 16.91
CA LYS A 893 -10.97 -37.14 16.35
C LYS A 893 -10.65 -38.19 17.44
N VAL A 894 -10.15 -37.77 18.60
CA VAL A 894 -9.90 -38.68 19.72
C VAL A 894 -11.22 -39.06 20.42
N ASN A 895 -12.14 -38.11 20.62
CA ASN A 895 -13.45 -38.39 21.22
C ASN A 895 -14.45 -39.16 20.33
N MET A 896 -14.18 -39.32 19.03
CA MET A 896 -14.98 -40.19 18.14
C MET A 896 -14.46 -41.63 18.08
N LYS A 897 -13.33 -41.95 18.70
CA LYS A 897 -12.81 -43.32 18.79
C LYS A 897 -13.04 -43.98 20.16
N THR A 898 -13.62 -43.24 21.11
CA THR A 898 -13.92 -43.69 22.49
C THR A 898 -15.41 -43.64 22.82
N ARG A 899 -16.25 -43.60 21.79
CA ARG A 899 -17.67 -43.97 21.79
C ARG A 899 -17.86 -44.96 20.66
#